data_AF-A0A9X1QG53-F1
#
_entry.id   AF-A0A9X1QG53-F1
#
_cell.length_a   1.000
_cell.length_b   1.000
_cell.length_c   1.000
_cell.angle_alpha   90.00
_cell.angle_beta   90.00
_cell.angle_gamma   90.00
#
_symmetry.space_group_name_H-M   'P 1'
#
loop_
_entity.id
_entity.type
_entity.pdbx_description
1 polymer ?
#
loop_
_entity_poly.entity_id
_entity_poly.type
_entity_poly.pdbx_seq_one_letter_code
_entity_poly.pdbx_strand_id
1 'polypeptide(L)'
;MQQELTQILDSSGAEVLRLTKRYAAVDAMQFSQNPGMDAEIDPFYTLRDQLFVEPQPLVLPTRFELDSPIRMSRAEIAVARSHINIWKKVAAGSCEHVLILEDDAWFHPGFAKDLDRAWTEIVAENNTTARFDILYVSYLEVKHGAPKSYLSKNVFRPVRGLWHLSGYILSREGAKKLLHLLPCRGPIDLWINHHFEALDVRATKTSLISQRRDVRSGNSYSILPALTKIGAITSEGASLFNIRPIERPVFAFGPEGSGHSSLAMALSMLGYRCCSDLNNLPSVEMDRLVAGKDDRVFDAYINIGSLSARISELRSRYPKAKFIITTTKDNARDYGLLGDEDGLKSADIAVLHLGEVNKWQIVCEHLKCAPPALSFPMLPDLGQRAIIDDIIEVEQLMKYQIPKRDKSPWVVELRSWWKGINVAPAKNGHGENGTFVRISDHLEHLDTRRWILRSDTFTDNLALFRPSNIDFRSGIGAVFSIKKESLGVRNYSAASLCSLDQYLFGKFEATIQASNAPGVVTGIFLHRNSPRQEIDIEIAGNRPNRLLVNVFYNPGDEGANFDYGYRGAPTYIELGFDASKTCHRFAIEWSPHEICWLVDDKLIHRRAVWDPTPIPNLPMTFHVNSWLTRSTQLAGRINNGRLPATTIVGGIALEANRVMHADQQRSQNKSGNFNSSQPAR
;
A
#
# COMPACT_ATOMS: atom_id res chain seq x y z
N MET A 1 -19.04 23.51 11.51
CA MET A 1 -20.00 23.83 10.44
C MET A 1 -21.24 24.60 10.90
N GLN A 2 -22.08 24.13 11.84
CA GLN A 2 -23.28 24.87 12.26
C GLN A 2 -22.98 26.32 12.71
N GLN A 3 -21.97 26.49 13.56
CA GLN A 3 -21.51 27.81 14.02
C GLN A 3 -20.97 28.71 12.90
N GLU A 4 -20.42 28.14 11.83
CA GLU A 4 -19.95 28.91 10.67
C GLU A 4 -21.15 29.44 9.87
N LEU A 5 -22.17 28.60 9.67
CA LEU A 5 -23.37 28.96 8.91
C LEU A 5 -24.28 29.96 9.62
N THR A 6 -24.23 30.07 10.94
CA THR A 6 -24.97 31.11 11.69
C THR A 6 -24.34 32.50 11.54
N GLN A 7 -23.07 32.58 11.11
CA GLN A 7 -22.37 33.87 10.95
C GLN A 7 -22.65 34.54 9.60
N ILE A 8 -23.32 33.85 8.68
CA ILE A 8 -23.66 34.37 7.35
C ILE A 8 -25.16 34.63 7.30
N LEU A 9 -25.50 35.85 6.92
CA LEU A 9 -26.89 36.29 6.77
C LEU A 9 -27.25 36.43 5.30
N ASP A 10 -28.49 36.10 4.96
CA ASP A 10 -29.06 36.38 3.65
C ASP A 10 -29.51 37.84 3.52
N SER A 11 -30.08 38.20 2.36
CA SER A 11 -30.56 39.57 2.08
C SER A 11 -31.72 40.02 2.96
N SER A 12 -32.40 39.10 3.66
CA SER A 12 -33.44 39.40 4.64
C SER A 12 -32.90 39.53 6.08
N GLY A 13 -31.60 39.27 6.27
CA GLY A 13 -30.96 39.23 7.58
C GLY A 13 -31.13 37.89 8.32
N ALA A 14 -31.63 36.85 7.65
CA ALA A 14 -31.78 35.52 8.24
C ALA A 14 -30.51 34.69 8.08
N GLU A 15 -30.21 33.85 9.08
CA GLU A 15 -29.04 32.96 9.05
C GLU A 15 -29.15 31.93 7.91
N VAL A 16 -28.08 31.77 7.12
CA VAL A 16 -28.01 30.79 6.02
C VAL A 16 -28.14 29.35 6.53
N LEU A 17 -27.86 29.10 7.82
CA LEU A 17 -28.15 27.80 8.45
C LEU A 17 -29.61 27.36 8.23
N ARG A 18 -30.58 28.29 8.26
CA ARG A 18 -32.01 27.98 8.04
C ARG A 18 -32.33 27.51 6.62
N LEU A 19 -31.48 27.89 5.66
CA LEU A 19 -31.59 27.50 4.26
C LEU A 19 -30.80 26.21 3.94
N THR A 20 -29.99 25.73 4.89
CA THR A 20 -29.08 24.61 4.68
C THR A 20 -29.77 23.26 4.90
N LYS A 21 -29.55 22.31 4.00
CA LYS A 21 -29.97 20.91 4.16
C LYS A 21 -28.75 20.03 4.34
N ARG A 22 -28.66 19.32 5.48
CA ARG A 22 -27.60 18.35 5.71
C ARG A 22 -27.83 17.09 4.88
N TYR A 23 -26.77 16.58 4.27
CA TYR A 23 -26.73 15.28 3.62
C TYR A 23 -25.67 14.42 4.31
N ALA A 24 -25.99 13.15 4.56
CA ALA A 24 -25.00 12.21 5.08
C ALA A 24 -24.08 11.81 3.93
N ALA A 25 -22.78 12.08 4.07
CA ALA A 25 -21.77 11.59 3.14
C ALA A 25 -21.74 10.05 3.17
N VAL A 26 -21.35 9.45 2.05
CA VAL A 26 -21.07 8.02 1.99
C VAL A 26 -19.83 7.75 2.85
N ASP A 27 -19.93 6.79 3.76
CA ASP A 27 -18.81 6.40 4.62
C ASP A 27 -18.00 5.29 3.94
N ALA A 28 -16.72 5.57 3.67
CA ALA A 28 -15.80 4.62 3.08
C ALA A 28 -15.68 3.31 3.88
N MET A 29 -15.92 3.34 5.19
CA MET A 29 -15.85 2.19 6.09
C MET A 29 -17.02 1.21 5.91
N GLN A 30 -18.14 1.64 5.32
CA GLN A 30 -19.31 0.80 5.12
C GLN A 30 -19.19 -0.14 3.90
N PHE A 31 -18.17 0.03 3.06
CA PHE A 31 -17.95 -0.90 1.95
C PHE A 31 -17.48 -2.26 2.49
N SER A 32 -18.22 -3.32 2.15
CA SER A 32 -17.83 -4.70 2.47
C SER A 32 -16.61 -5.17 1.68
N GLN A 33 -16.49 -4.68 0.44
CA GLN A 33 -15.38 -4.95 -0.47
C GLN A 33 -15.00 -3.67 -1.21
N ASN A 34 -13.81 -3.66 -1.85
CA ASN A 34 -13.40 -2.55 -2.70
C ASN A 34 -14.42 -2.36 -3.85
N PRO A 35 -15.08 -1.19 -3.95
CA PRO A 35 -16.10 -0.98 -4.98
C PRO A 35 -15.52 -1.13 -6.38
N GLY A 36 -16.19 -1.90 -7.23
CA GLY A 36 -15.86 -2.05 -8.65
C GLY A 36 -16.39 -0.90 -9.50
N MET A 37 -16.16 -0.99 -10.81
CA MET A 37 -16.75 -0.08 -11.80
C MET A 37 -18.27 -0.27 -11.87
N ASP A 38 -19.02 0.82 -11.86
CA ASP A 38 -20.47 0.85 -12.07
C ASP A 38 -20.87 2.01 -13.01
N ALA A 39 -22.17 2.29 -13.14
CA ALA A 39 -22.67 3.35 -14.02
C ALA A 39 -22.27 4.77 -13.57
N GLU A 40 -21.86 4.94 -12.32
CA GLU A 40 -21.56 6.24 -11.72
C GLU A 40 -20.07 6.45 -11.52
N ILE A 41 -19.29 5.39 -11.28
CA ILE A 41 -17.87 5.47 -10.95
C ILE A 41 -17.07 4.43 -11.73
N ASP A 42 -16.00 4.90 -12.36
CA ASP A 42 -14.86 4.12 -12.81
C ASP A 42 -13.71 4.36 -11.81
N PRO A 43 -13.39 3.38 -10.94
CA PRO A 43 -12.43 3.58 -9.86
C PRO A 43 -10.98 3.63 -10.35
N PHE A 44 -10.73 3.64 -11.66
CA PHE A 44 -9.40 3.68 -12.23
C PHE A 44 -9.17 4.95 -13.04
N TYR A 45 -8.05 5.61 -12.80
CA TYR A 45 -7.55 6.73 -13.59
C TYR A 45 -6.07 6.51 -13.86
N THR A 46 -5.40 7.46 -14.50
CA THR A 46 -4.03 7.30 -14.95
C THR A 46 -3.14 8.46 -14.53
N LEU A 47 -1.82 8.27 -14.60
CA LEU A 47 -0.86 9.35 -14.41
C LEU A 47 -1.05 10.44 -15.48
N ARG A 48 -1.47 10.08 -16.69
CA ARG A 48 -1.86 11.04 -17.73
C ARG A 48 -2.96 11.97 -17.25
N ASP A 49 -4.00 11.42 -16.62
CA ASP A 49 -5.14 12.20 -16.15
C ASP A 49 -4.71 13.18 -15.04
N GLN A 50 -3.82 12.75 -14.15
CA GLN A 50 -3.21 13.62 -13.13
C GLN A 50 -2.37 14.74 -13.76
N LEU A 51 -1.48 14.40 -14.69
CA LEU A 51 -0.55 15.37 -15.30
C LEU A 51 -1.24 16.34 -16.27
N PHE A 52 -2.42 15.98 -16.80
CA PHE A 52 -3.29 16.92 -17.48
C PHE A 52 -3.68 18.06 -16.52
N VAL A 53 -4.11 17.74 -15.31
CA VAL A 53 -4.54 18.73 -14.31
C VAL A 53 -3.34 19.46 -13.71
N GLU A 54 -2.34 18.72 -13.20
CA GLU A 54 -1.13 19.23 -12.55
C GLU A 54 0.14 18.87 -13.35
N PRO A 55 0.50 19.69 -14.37
CA PRO A 55 1.72 19.47 -15.14
C PRO A 55 2.98 19.51 -14.26
N GLN A 56 3.91 18.58 -14.51
CA GLN A 56 5.21 18.49 -13.83
C GLN A 56 6.36 18.81 -14.80
N PRO A 57 6.66 20.09 -15.09
CA PRO A 57 7.60 20.47 -16.16
C PRO A 57 9.06 20.06 -15.89
N LEU A 58 9.43 19.82 -14.62
CA LEU A 58 10.77 19.38 -14.25
C LEU A 58 10.98 17.88 -14.44
N VAL A 59 9.91 17.12 -14.63
CA VAL A 59 9.99 15.71 -14.98
C VAL A 59 10.40 15.63 -16.45
N LEU A 60 11.69 15.33 -16.69
CA LEU A 60 12.27 15.26 -18.03
C LEU A 60 11.51 14.30 -18.96
N PRO A 61 11.60 14.46 -20.30
CA PRO A 61 10.95 13.61 -21.29
C PRO A 61 11.52 12.18 -21.25
N THR A 62 11.10 11.44 -20.25
CA THR A 62 11.23 10.00 -20.17
C THR A 62 9.90 9.45 -20.65
N ARG A 63 9.91 8.36 -21.41
CA ARG A 63 8.68 7.59 -21.64
C ARG A 63 8.26 6.98 -20.31
N PHE A 64 7.48 7.72 -19.53
CA PHE A 64 6.79 7.18 -18.37
C PHE A 64 5.57 6.40 -18.85
N GLU A 65 5.22 5.38 -18.09
CA GLU A 65 3.97 4.66 -18.30
C GLU A 65 2.82 5.53 -17.81
N LEU A 66 2.33 6.41 -18.69
CA LEU A 66 1.32 7.40 -18.34
C LEU A 66 -0.06 6.77 -18.15
N ASP A 67 -0.29 5.61 -18.77
CA ASP A 67 -1.61 4.98 -18.90
C ASP A 67 -1.79 3.78 -17.95
N SER A 68 -0.82 3.53 -17.05
CA SER A 68 -1.00 2.50 -16.02
C SER A 68 -2.22 2.83 -15.15
N PRO A 69 -3.10 1.85 -14.89
CA PRO A 69 -4.28 2.08 -14.07
C PRO A 69 -3.87 2.34 -12.62
N ILE A 70 -4.36 3.44 -12.07
CA ILE A 70 -4.26 3.83 -10.66
C ILE A 70 -5.66 3.69 -10.07
N ARG A 71 -5.78 2.80 -9.08
CA ARG A 71 -7.06 2.59 -8.40
C ARG A 71 -7.28 3.65 -7.33
N MET A 72 -8.46 4.27 -7.34
CA MET A 72 -8.92 5.16 -6.29
C MET A 72 -8.92 4.47 -4.92
N SER A 73 -8.60 5.23 -3.87
CA SER A 73 -8.82 4.80 -2.50
C SER A 73 -10.32 4.69 -2.19
N ARG A 74 -10.69 3.91 -1.17
CA ARG A 74 -12.10 3.85 -0.70
C ARG A 74 -12.62 5.23 -0.30
N ALA A 75 -11.76 6.09 0.25
CA ALA A 75 -12.09 7.47 0.59
C ALA A 75 -12.39 8.29 -0.66
N GLU A 76 -11.55 8.22 -1.69
CA GLU A 76 -11.78 8.92 -2.97
C GLU A 76 -13.12 8.48 -3.61
N ILE A 77 -13.43 7.18 -3.58
CA ILE A 77 -14.71 6.65 -4.10
C ILE A 77 -15.90 7.16 -3.28
N ALA A 78 -15.79 7.16 -1.95
CA ALA A 78 -16.84 7.64 -1.07
C ALA A 78 -17.12 9.15 -1.24
N VAL A 79 -16.08 9.96 -1.41
CA VAL A 79 -16.19 11.39 -1.73
C VAL A 79 -16.90 11.59 -3.07
N ALA A 80 -16.47 10.87 -4.13
CA ALA A 80 -17.13 10.94 -5.44
C ALA A 80 -18.62 10.57 -5.37
N ARG A 81 -18.98 9.46 -4.72
CA ARG A 81 -20.40 9.07 -4.53
C ARG A 81 -21.20 10.12 -3.76
N SER A 82 -20.58 10.74 -2.75
CA SER A 82 -21.23 11.78 -1.95
C SER A 82 -21.60 13.00 -2.81
N HIS A 83 -20.68 13.48 -3.66
CA HIS A 83 -20.98 14.56 -4.60
C HIS A 83 -22.02 14.16 -5.65
N ILE A 84 -21.90 12.98 -6.26
CA ILE A 84 -22.87 12.49 -7.26
C ILE A 84 -24.28 12.43 -6.66
N ASN A 85 -24.42 11.96 -5.41
CA ASN A 85 -25.71 11.94 -4.73
C ASN A 85 -26.27 13.34 -4.45
N ILE A 86 -25.41 14.31 -4.13
CA ILE A 86 -25.83 15.72 -4.05
C ILE A 86 -26.26 16.25 -5.42
N TRP A 87 -25.55 15.94 -6.50
CA TRP A 87 -25.90 16.37 -7.85
C TRP A 87 -27.27 15.85 -8.27
N LYS A 88 -27.61 14.59 -7.98
CA LYS A 88 -28.95 14.02 -8.20
C LYS A 88 -30.02 14.83 -7.48
N LYS A 89 -29.77 15.24 -6.23
CA LYS A 89 -30.70 16.08 -5.46
C LYS A 89 -30.86 17.47 -6.03
N VAL A 90 -29.77 18.10 -6.47
CA VAL A 90 -29.81 19.42 -7.10
C VAL A 90 -30.59 19.34 -8.42
N ALA A 91 -30.32 18.33 -9.26
CA ALA A 91 -31.01 18.13 -10.53
C ALA A 91 -32.51 17.90 -10.38
N ALA A 92 -32.95 17.19 -9.33
CA ALA A 92 -34.35 16.95 -9.01
C ALA A 92 -35.04 18.11 -8.24
N GLY A 93 -34.27 19.10 -7.78
CA GLY A 93 -34.76 20.21 -6.97
C GLY A 93 -35.40 21.36 -7.75
N SER A 94 -36.02 22.29 -7.02
CA SER A 94 -36.61 23.52 -7.57
C SER A 94 -35.63 24.71 -7.56
N CYS A 95 -34.57 24.67 -6.75
CA CYS A 95 -33.57 25.74 -6.67
C CYS A 95 -32.75 25.81 -7.96
N GLU A 96 -32.60 27.01 -8.53
CA GLU A 96 -31.81 27.22 -9.74
C GLU A 96 -30.31 27.05 -9.47
N HIS A 97 -29.84 27.55 -8.32
CA HIS A 97 -28.44 27.49 -7.88
C HIS A 97 -28.38 27.00 -6.43
N VAL A 98 -27.41 26.13 -6.13
CA VAL A 98 -27.20 25.55 -4.80
C VAL A 98 -25.72 25.64 -4.42
N LEU A 99 -25.42 26.25 -3.28
CA LEU A 99 -24.10 26.21 -2.66
C LEU A 99 -23.89 24.85 -1.97
N ILE A 100 -22.91 24.09 -2.44
CA ILE A 100 -22.51 22.80 -1.89
C ILE A 100 -21.27 23.01 -1.02
N LEU A 101 -21.27 22.45 0.18
CA LEU A 101 -20.21 22.62 1.18
C LEU A 101 -19.86 21.26 1.81
N GLU A 102 -18.56 21.00 1.96
CA GLU A 102 -18.05 19.93 2.81
C GLU A 102 -18.16 20.30 4.31
N ASP A 103 -18.01 19.32 5.19
CA ASP A 103 -18.19 19.48 6.63
C ASP A 103 -17.03 20.23 7.32
N ASP A 104 -15.87 20.28 6.67
CA ASP A 104 -14.66 21.00 7.08
C ASP A 104 -14.52 22.39 6.43
N ALA A 105 -15.56 22.89 5.76
CA ALA A 105 -15.57 24.23 5.16
C ALA A 105 -15.47 25.35 6.20
N TRP A 106 -14.72 26.40 5.86
CA TRP A 106 -14.51 27.61 6.64
C TRP A 106 -14.61 28.86 5.75
N PHE A 107 -15.42 29.83 6.16
CA PHE A 107 -15.69 31.03 5.35
C PHE A 107 -14.71 32.16 5.69
N HIS A 108 -14.18 32.83 4.67
CA HIS A 108 -13.35 34.01 4.88
C HIS A 108 -14.18 35.19 5.43
N PRO A 109 -13.64 36.08 6.29
CA PRO A 109 -14.38 37.21 6.90
C PRO A 109 -15.07 38.20 5.94
N GLY A 110 -14.79 38.12 4.63
CA GLY A 110 -15.41 38.93 3.57
C GLY A 110 -16.37 38.16 2.66
N PHE A 111 -16.68 36.89 2.98
CA PHE A 111 -17.35 35.94 2.08
C PHE A 111 -18.57 36.53 1.36
N ALA A 112 -19.56 37.03 2.10
CA ALA A 112 -20.80 37.54 1.51
C ALA A 112 -20.54 38.70 0.55
N LYS A 113 -19.79 39.71 0.99
CA LYS A 113 -19.41 40.87 0.18
C LYS A 113 -18.66 40.48 -1.09
N ASP A 114 -17.71 39.56 -0.97
CA ASP A 114 -16.86 39.15 -2.08
C ASP A 114 -17.63 38.29 -3.09
N LEU A 115 -18.51 37.41 -2.60
CA LEU A 115 -19.44 36.63 -3.40
C LEU A 115 -20.45 37.53 -4.12
N ASP A 116 -21.05 38.51 -3.44
CA ASP A 116 -22.00 39.45 -4.03
C ASP A 116 -21.40 40.24 -5.20
N ARG A 117 -20.14 40.68 -5.05
CA ARG A 117 -19.41 41.35 -6.16
C ARG A 117 -19.21 40.41 -7.34
N ALA A 118 -18.74 39.20 -7.10
CA ALA A 118 -18.57 38.20 -8.16
C ALA A 118 -19.90 37.86 -8.84
N TRP A 119 -20.96 37.68 -8.06
CA TRP A 119 -22.30 37.37 -8.55
C TRP A 119 -22.88 38.49 -9.41
N THR A 120 -22.74 39.74 -8.97
CA THR A 120 -23.17 40.93 -9.72
C THR A 120 -22.45 41.02 -11.07
N GLU A 121 -21.14 40.76 -11.10
CA GLU A 121 -20.35 40.74 -12.33
C GLU A 121 -20.81 39.63 -13.30
N ILE A 122 -21.18 38.44 -12.79
CA ILE A 122 -21.71 37.33 -13.59
C ILE A 122 -23.10 37.63 -14.18
N VAL A 123 -23.96 38.30 -13.42
CA VAL A 123 -25.32 38.67 -13.88
C VAL A 123 -25.25 39.78 -14.93
N ALA A 124 -24.38 40.78 -14.73
CA ALA A 124 -24.21 41.90 -15.65
C ALA A 124 -23.76 41.48 -17.06
N GLU A 125 -23.02 40.37 -17.18
CA GLU A 125 -22.56 39.83 -18.46
C GLU A 125 -23.70 39.16 -19.27
N ASN A 126 -24.75 38.66 -18.61
CA ASN A 126 -25.75 37.75 -19.21
C ASN A 126 -27.16 38.37 -19.41
N ASN A 127 -27.35 39.66 -19.12
CA ASN A 127 -28.56 40.47 -19.37
C ASN A 127 -29.92 39.95 -18.85
N THR A 128 -30.02 38.85 -18.09
CA THR A 128 -31.29 38.42 -17.44
C THR A 128 -31.11 37.49 -16.22
N THR A 129 -30.22 36.49 -16.27
CA THR A 129 -29.91 35.56 -15.14
C THR A 129 -28.43 35.16 -15.12
N ALA A 130 -27.89 34.82 -13.94
CA ALA A 130 -26.53 34.27 -13.82
C ALA A 130 -26.47 32.91 -14.53
N ARG A 131 -25.95 32.86 -15.76
CA ARG A 131 -25.82 31.63 -16.54
C ARG A 131 -24.42 31.06 -16.34
N PHE A 132 -24.29 30.04 -15.51
CA PHE A 132 -23.12 29.19 -15.40
C PHE A 132 -23.54 27.77 -14.98
N ASP A 133 -22.68 26.78 -15.23
CA ASP A 133 -22.91 25.42 -14.74
C ASP A 133 -22.33 25.26 -13.34
N ILE A 134 -21.09 25.73 -13.12
CA ILE A 134 -20.39 25.66 -11.83
C ILE A 134 -19.68 27.00 -11.54
N LEU A 135 -19.82 27.49 -10.31
CA LEU A 135 -19.01 28.59 -9.77
C LEU A 135 -18.19 28.11 -8.57
N TYR A 136 -16.88 27.96 -8.76
CA TYR A 136 -15.95 27.66 -7.69
C TYR A 136 -15.79 28.86 -6.75
N VAL A 137 -16.01 28.61 -5.46
CA VAL A 137 -15.75 29.55 -4.36
C VAL A 137 -14.75 29.00 -3.35
N SER A 138 -14.37 27.72 -3.48
CA SER A 138 -13.30 27.03 -2.78
C SER A 138 -12.47 26.25 -3.79
N TYR A 139 -11.17 26.52 -3.84
CA TYR A 139 -10.23 25.76 -4.67
C TYR A 139 -8.78 26.02 -4.21
N LEU A 140 -7.87 25.11 -4.59
CA LEU A 140 -6.44 25.36 -4.69
C LEU A 140 -6.02 25.31 -6.14
N GLU A 141 -5.16 26.23 -6.56
CA GLU A 141 -4.53 26.13 -7.87
C GLU A 141 -3.35 25.17 -7.82
N VAL A 142 -3.11 24.49 -8.93
CA VAL A 142 -1.87 23.74 -9.18
C VAL A 142 -0.63 24.59 -8.88
N LYS A 143 0.49 23.93 -8.57
CA LYS A 143 1.72 24.52 -8.03
C LYS A 143 2.27 25.72 -8.82
N HIS A 144 2.03 25.77 -10.12
CA HIS A 144 2.50 26.81 -11.03
C HIS A 144 1.39 27.75 -11.54
N GLY A 145 0.22 27.73 -10.91
CA GLY A 145 -0.96 28.51 -11.27
C GLY A 145 -1.82 27.83 -12.34
N ALA A 146 -3.14 27.93 -12.20
CA ALA A 146 -4.09 27.35 -13.14
C ALA A 146 -4.16 28.19 -14.43
N PRO A 147 -4.07 27.59 -15.63
CA PRO A 147 -4.37 28.29 -16.88
C PRO A 147 -5.82 28.79 -16.88
N LYS A 148 -6.03 30.10 -17.10
CA LYS A 148 -7.33 30.76 -16.94
C LYS A 148 -7.44 32.06 -17.73
N SER A 149 -8.66 32.47 -18.04
CA SER A 149 -8.99 33.79 -18.60
C SER A 149 -9.87 34.58 -17.63
N TYR A 150 -9.54 35.84 -17.38
CA TYR A 150 -10.36 36.70 -16.52
C TYR A 150 -11.58 37.18 -17.30
N LEU A 151 -12.77 36.95 -16.75
CA LEU A 151 -14.04 37.44 -17.28
C LEU A 151 -14.33 38.85 -16.75
N SER A 152 -13.92 39.11 -15.51
CA SER A 152 -14.12 40.38 -14.81
C SER A 152 -13.05 40.60 -13.74
N LYS A 153 -13.22 41.64 -12.90
CA LYS A 153 -12.28 41.93 -11.81
C LYS A 153 -12.24 40.82 -10.76
N ASN A 154 -13.37 40.17 -10.50
CA ASN A 154 -13.51 39.16 -9.43
C ASN A 154 -13.83 37.75 -9.94
N VAL A 155 -13.96 37.53 -11.25
CA VAL A 155 -14.33 36.22 -11.83
C VAL A 155 -13.42 35.84 -12.98
N PHE A 156 -13.03 34.57 -13.02
CA PHE A 156 -12.29 33.98 -14.13
C PHE A 156 -12.90 32.66 -14.58
N ARG A 157 -12.55 32.24 -15.80
CA ARG A 157 -12.84 30.93 -16.37
C ARG A 157 -11.56 30.08 -16.34
N PRO A 158 -11.51 28.99 -15.54
CA PRO A 158 -10.39 28.05 -15.58
C PRO A 158 -10.42 27.22 -16.87
N VAL A 159 -9.25 26.87 -17.39
CA VAL A 159 -9.11 25.82 -18.41
C VAL A 159 -8.97 24.45 -17.72
N ARG A 160 -8.16 24.39 -16.66
CA ARG A 160 -7.91 23.23 -15.78
C ARG A 160 -7.03 23.67 -14.59
N GLY A 161 -6.74 22.75 -13.68
CA GLY A 161 -5.77 22.95 -12.60
C GLY A 161 -6.38 23.53 -11.31
N LEU A 162 -7.67 23.30 -11.09
CA LEU A 162 -8.33 23.59 -9.81
C LEU A 162 -8.50 22.30 -9.02
N TRP A 163 -7.83 22.22 -7.86
CA TRP A 163 -8.01 21.17 -6.87
C TRP A 163 -8.98 21.61 -5.78
N HIS A 164 -9.46 20.64 -5.01
CA HIS A 164 -10.45 20.80 -3.94
C HIS A 164 -11.85 21.12 -4.47
N LEU A 165 -12.84 20.44 -3.89
CA LEU A 165 -14.26 20.61 -4.23
C LEU A 165 -15.10 20.93 -2.98
N SER A 166 -14.47 21.50 -1.95
CA SER A 166 -15.06 21.74 -0.63
C SER A 166 -16.14 22.82 -0.59
N GLY A 167 -16.22 23.65 -1.62
CA GLY A 167 -17.20 24.74 -1.70
C GLY A 167 -17.39 25.24 -3.13
N TYR A 168 -18.58 25.04 -3.68
CA TYR A 168 -18.93 25.50 -5.04
C TYR A 168 -20.43 25.68 -5.18
N ILE A 169 -20.83 26.58 -6.08
CA ILE A 169 -22.22 26.79 -6.44
C ILE A 169 -22.50 26.03 -7.72
N LEU A 170 -23.51 25.18 -7.70
CA LEU A 170 -23.93 24.34 -8.82
C LEU A 170 -25.30 24.78 -9.31
N SER A 171 -25.45 25.03 -10.61
CA SER A 171 -26.76 25.27 -11.19
C SER A 171 -27.50 23.95 -11.43
N ARG A 172 -28.83 23.98 -11.47
CA ARG A 172 -29.65 22.79 -11.74
C ARG A 172 -29.33 22.16 -13.10
N GLU A 173 -29.08 22.97 -14.11
CA GLU A 173 -28.67 22.47 -15.44
C GLU A 173 -27.23 21.94 -15.41
N GLY A 174 -26.32 22.60 -14.67
CA GLY A 174 -24.98 22.08 -14.42
C GLY A 174 -24.99 20.70 -13.75
N ALA A 175 -25.86 20.49 -12.78
CA ALA A 175 -26.04 19.18 -12.12
C ALA A 175 -26.50 18.09 -13.11
N LYS A 176 -27.46 18.40 -14.00
CA LYS A 176 -27.92 17.45 -15.03
C LYS A 176 -26.82 17.11 -16.03
N LYS A 177 -26.00 18.08 -16.42
CA LYS A 177 -24.83 17.87 -17.30
C LYS A 177 -23.79 16.99 -16.64
N LEU A 178 -23.41 17.27 -15.39
CA LEU A 178 -22.47 16.44 -14.63
C LEU A 178 -22.94 14.98 -14.54
N LEU A 179 -24.23 14.75 -14.30
CA LEU A 179 -24.80 13.39 -14.26
C LEU A 179 -24.77 12.68 -15.62
N HIS A 180 -24.89 13.41 -16.73
CA HIS A 180 -24.76 12.85 -18.09
C HIS A 180 -23.31 12.51 -18.47
N LEU A 181 -22.34 13.15 -17.82
CA LEU A 181 -20.91 12.92 -18.09
C LEU A 181 -20.36 11.70 -17.33
N LEU A 182 -21.13 11.11 -16.42
CA LEU A 182 -20.75 9.90 -15.68
C LEU A 182 -20.47 8.73 -16.65
N PRO A 183 -19.57 7.79 -16.27
CA PRO A 183 -18.98 7.59 -14.95
C PRO A 183 -17.87 8.58 -14.57
N CYS A 184 -17.76 8.88 -13.28
CA CYS A 184 -16.63 9.60 -12.69
C CYS A 184 -15.39 8.70 -12.70
N ARG A 185 -14.37 9.11 -13.47
CA ARG A 185 -13.09 8.40 -13.61
C ARG A 185 -12.02 9.05 -12.74
N GLY A 186 -11.64 8.40 -11.65
CA GLY A 186 -10.66 8.93 -10.68
C GLY A 186 -11.28 9.85 -9.61
N PRO A 187 -10.44 10.49 -8.77
CA PRO A 187 -10.89 11.48 -7.78
C PRO A 187 -11.80 12.53 -8.40
N ILE A 188 -12.85 12.94 -7.69
CA ILE A 188 -13.92 13.79 -8.25
C ILE A 188 -13.42 15.16 -8.73
N ASP A 189 -12.45 15.73 -8.02
CA ASP A 189 -11.81 17.00 -8.34
C ASP A 189 -10.81 16.86 -9.49
N LEU A 190 -10.13 15.73 -9.63
CA LEU A 190 -9.38 15.39 -10.84
C LEU A 190 -10.32 15.28 -12.05
N TRP A 191 -11.37 14.47 -11.94
CA TRP A 191 -12.28 14.15 -13.03
C TRP A 191 -12.99 15.38 -13.59
N ILE A 192 -13.46 16.29 -12.73
CA ILE A 192 -14.22 17.46 -13.17
C ILE A 192 -13.39 18.42 -14.01
N ASN A 193 -12.07 18.51 -13.79
CA ASN A 193 -11.16 19.32 -14.62
C ASN A 193 -11.11 18.85 -16.08
N HIS A 194 -11.32 17.57 -16.35
CA HIS A 194 -11.38 17.03 -17.72
C HIS A 194 -12.67 17.43 -18.44
N HIS A 195 -13.67 17.93 -17.72
CA HIS A 195 -14.97 18.34 -18.25
C HIS A 195 -15.19 19.86 -18.23
N PHE A 196 -14.18 20.65 -17.84
CA PHE A 196 -14.30 22.11 -17.83
C PHE A 196 -14.62 22.70 -19.20
N GLU A 197 -14.21 22.06 -20.30
CA GLU A 197 -14.56 22.50 -21.66
C GLU A 197 -16.04 22.22 -22.01
N ALA A 198 -16.63 21.16 -21.43
CA ALA A 198 -18.02 20.77 -21.66
C ALA A 198 -19.02 21.52 -20.74
N LEU A 199 -18.53 22.32 -19.80
CA LEU A 199 -19.29 23.02 -18.77
C LEU A 199 -18.98 24.52 -18.79
N ASP A 200 -19.94 25.39 -18.49
CA ASP A 200 -19.61 26.80 -18.19
C ASP A 200 -19.11 26.90 -16.75
N VAL A 201 -17.82 26.67 -16.57
CA VAL A 201 -17.13 26.76 -15.28
C VAL A 201 -16.59 28.15 -15.05
N ARG A 202 -16.91 28.72 -13.89
CA ARG A 202 -16.41 30.00 -13.41
C ARG A 202 -15.78 29.80 -12.03
N ALA A 203 -14.92 30.72 -11.64
CA ALA A 203 -14.32 30.73 -10.32
C ALA A 203 -14.16 32.17 -9.83
N THR A 204 -14.34 32.38 -8.53
CA THR A 204 -13.98 33.66 -7.90
C THR A 204 -12.47 33.84 -7.95
N LYS A 205 -11.99 35.07 -8.13
CA LYS A 205 -10.54 35.38 -8.25
C LYS A 205 -9.71 34.90 -7.06
N THR A 206 -10.33 34.86 -5.88
CA THR A 206 -9.77 34.31 -4.66
C THR A 206 -10.70 33.25 -4.12
N SER A 207 -10.13 32.20 -3.52
CA SER A 207 -10.89 31.21 -2.76
C SER A 207 -11.55 31.89 -1.55
N LEU A 208 -12.89 31.91 -1.53
CA LEU A 208 -13.69 32.55 -0.47
C LEU A 208 -13.99 31.58 0.69
N ILE A 209 -13.83 30.28 0.44
CA ILE A 209 -14.01 29.19 1.40
C ILE A 209 -12.73 28.36 1.45
N SER A 210 -12.20 28.12 2.64
CA SER A 210 -11.04 27.25 2.87
C SER A 210 -11.45 26.00 3.63
N GLN A 211 -10.60 24.97 3.62
CA GLN A 211 -10.72 23.84 4.53
C GLN A 211 -10.10 24.19 5.90
N ARG A 212 -10.73 23.72 6.97
CA ARG A 212 -10.23 23.87 8.34
C ARG A 212 -8.89 23.15 8.52
N ARG A 213 -7.85 23.89 8.92
CA ARG A 213 -6.50 23.35 9.15
C ARG A 213 -6.33 22.64 10.49
N ASP A 214 -7.25 22.85 11.42
CA ASP A 214 -7.25 22.22 12.75
C ASP A 214 -7.85 20.81 12.74
N VAL A 215 -8.48 20.40 11.63
CA VAL A 215 -8.98 19.04 11.41
C VAL A 215 -7.97 18.30 10.53
N ARG A 216 -7.45 17.17 11.01
CA ARG A 216 -6.63 16.30 10.16
C ARG A 216 -7.55 15.58 9.18
N SER A 217 -7.38 15.86 7.89
CA SER A 217 -8.04 15.09 6.83
C SER A 217 -7.60 13.63 6.91
N GLY A 218 -8.56 12.70 6.87
CA GLY A 218 -8.32 11.26 6.77
C GLY A 218 -8.07 10.78 5.33
N ASN A 219 -7.90 11.70 4.37
CA ASN A 219 -7.82 11.36 2.96
C ASN A 219 -6.53 10.62 2.62
N SER A 220 -6.69 9.52 1.86
CA SER A 220 -5.59 8.77 1.26
C SER A 220 -5.58 9.07 -0.23
N TYR A 221 -4.44 9.56 -0.72
CA TYR A 221 -4.24 9.95 -2.11
C TYR A 221 -3.59 8.82 -2.89
N SER A 222 -4.34 8.20 -3.79
CA SER A 222 -3.88 7.04 -4.56
C SER A 222 -2.75 7.35 -5.56
N ILE A 223 -2.54 8.63 -5.87
CA ILE A 223 -1.56 9.11 -6.86
C ILE A 223 -0.11 9.15 -6.35
N LEU A 224 0.10 9.22 -5.03
CA LEU A 224 1.42 9.47 -4.44
C LEU A 224 2.49 8.46 -4.89
N PRO A 225 2.24 7.14 -4.94
CA PRO A 225 3.23 6.19 -5.41
C PRO A 225 3.68 6.44 -6.85
N ALA A 226 2.78 6.88 -7.73
CA ALA A 226 3.12 7.20 -9.12
C ALA A 226 3.97 8.47 -9.23
N LEU A 227 3.67 9.50 -8.43
CA LEU A 227 4.47 10.73 -8.37
C LEU A 227 5.87 10.48 -7.79
N THR A 228 5.98 9.58 -6.80
CA THR A 228 7.26 9.13 -6.25
C THR A 228 8.08 8.40 -7.32
N LYS A 229 7.46 7.52 -8.11
CA LYS A 229 8.13 6.79 -9.22
C LYS A 229 8.73 7.71 -10.28
N ILE A 230 8.08 8.82 -10.62
CA ILE A 230 8.64 9.79 -11.56
C ILE A 230 9.58 10.80 -10.89
N GLY A 231 9.76 10.72 -9.58
CA GLY A 231 10.62 11.60 -8.79
C GLY A 231 10.06 13.01 -8.56
N ALA A 232 8.79 13.27 -8.92
CA ALA A 232 8.12 14.56 -8.73
C ALA A 232 7.99 14.93 -7.25
N ILE A 233 7.89 13.93 -6.38
CA ILE A 233 7.92 14.08 -4.93
C ILE A 233 9.02 13.20 -4.31
N THR A 234 9.49 13.62 -3.15
CA THR A 234 10.51 12.93 -2.32
C THR A 234 10.10 12.89 -0.84
N SER A 235 8.84 13.20 -0.57
CA SER A 235 8.30 13.58 0.74
C SER A 235 7.56 12.47 1.46
N GLU A 236 7.61 11.23 0.98
CA GLU A 236 7.12 10.10 1.76
C GLU A 236 8.10 9.86 2.90
N GLY A 237 7.92 10.59 4.01
CA GLY A 237 8.43 10.14 5.30
C GLY A 237 7.89 8.75 5.57
N ALA A 238 8.70 7.89 6.18
CA ALA A 238 8.29 6.51 6.42
C ALA A 238 6.95 6.45 7.15
N SER A 239 5.97 5.78 6.54
CA SER A 239 4.69 5.55 7.18
C SER A 239 4.93 4.60 8.37
N LEU A 240 4.60 5.03 9.58
CA LEU A 240 4.78 4.23 10.79
C LEU A 240 3.44 3.70 11.28
N PHE A 241 3.39 2.40 11.57
CA PHE A 241 2.20 1.76 12.12
C PHE A 241 2.09 2.00 13.62
N ASN A 242 1.13 2.84 14.01
CA ASN A 242 1.00 3.34 15.39
C ASN A 242 -0.16 2.72 16.18
N ILE A 243 -0.99 1.86 15.58
CA ILE A 243 -2.08 1.19 16.32
C ILE A 243 -1.43 0.27 17.37
N ARG A 244 -1.97 0.32 18.59
CA ARG A 244 -1.57 -0.50 19.73
C ARG A 244 -2.82 -1.08 20.38
N PRO A 245 -3.02 -2.40 20.33
CA PRO A 245 -4.19 -3.01 20.94
C PRO A 245 -4.23 -2.84 22.45
N ILE A 246 -5.44 -2.69 23.00
CA ILE A 246 -5.67 -2.46 24.42
C ILE A 246 -6.10 -3.76 25.11
N GLU A 247 -6.97 -4.54 24.47
CA GLU A 247 -7.48 -5.81 25.00
C GLU A 247 -6.52 -6.96 24.66
N ARG A 248 -5.85 -7.54 25.66
CA ARG A 248 -4.86 -8.62 25.47
C ARG A 248 -4.72 -9.49 26.73
N PRO A 249 -4.36 -10.78 26.62
CA PRO A 249 -4.19 -11.52 25.36
C PRO A 249 -5.52 -11.87 24.68
N VAL A 250 -5.47 -12.14 23.37
CA VAL A 250 -6.61 -12.66 22.59
C VAL A 250 -6.39 -14.13 22.29
N PHE A 251 -7.41 -14.95 22.48
CA PHE A 251 -7.39 -16.37 22.12
C PHE A 251 -8.49 -16.67 21.11
N ALA A 252 -8.20 -17.46 20.07
CA ALA A 252 -9.20 -17.87 19.12
C ALA A 252 -9.14 -19.37 18.80
N PHE A 253 -10.33 -19.99 18.78
CA PHE A 253 -10.52 -21.43 18.57
C PHE A 253 -11.69 -21.66 17.62
N GLY A 254 -11.73 -22.83 16.98
CA GLY A 254 -12.84 -23.23 16.11
C GLY A 254 -12.49 -24.50 15.35
N PRO A 255 -13.44 -25.07 14.59
CA PRO A 255 -13.18 -26.23 13.74
C PRO A 255 -12.26 -25.87 12.56
N GLU A 256 -11.60 -26.87 12.00
CA GLU A 256 -10.75 -26.71 10.82
C GLU A 256 -11.53 -26.08 9.65
N GLY A 257 -10.91 -25.15 8.93
CA GLY A 257 -11.54 -24.45 7.80
C GLY A 257 -12.55 -23.37 8.20
N SER A 258 -12.61 -22.99 9.48
CA SER A 258 -13.52 -21.93 9.95
C SER A 258 -12.97 -20.49 9.77
N GLY A 259 -11.80 -20.33 9.16
CA GLY A 259 -11.21 -19.02 8.83
C GLY A 259 -10.20 -18.53 9.86
N HIS A 260 -9.46 -19.44 10.51
CA HIS A 260 -8.44 -19.11 11.51
C HIS A 260 -7.32 -18.25 10.95
N SER A 261 -6.77 -18.59 9.78
CA SER A 261 -5.64 -17.86 9.20
C SER A 261 -6.09 -16.47 8.73
N SER A 262 -7.35 -16.35 8.27
CA SER A 262 -7.98 -15.06 7.98
C SER A 262 -8.12 -14.20 9.24
N LEU A 263 -8.59 -14.77 10.36
CA LEU A 263 -8.68 -14.05 11.64
C LEU A 263 -7.30 -13.64 12.17
N ALA A 264 -6.29 -14.51 12.10
CA ALA A 264 -4.93 -14.20 12.52
C ALA A 264 -4.33 -13.03 11.71
N MET A 265 -4.59 -13.00 10.40
CA MET A 265 -4.20 -11.86 9.55
C MET A 265 -4.95 -10.58 9.94
N ALA A 266 -6.26 -10.68 10.17
CA ALA A 266 -7.09 -9.53 10.58
C ALA A 266 -6.59 -8.91 11.91
N LEU A 267 -6.27 -9.76 12.89
CA LEU A 267 -5.69 -9.31 14.16
C LEU A 267 -4.29 -8.68 13.97
N SER A 268 -3.48 -9.22 13.05
CA SER A 268 -2.19 -8.62 12.70
C SER A 268 -2.36 -7.22 12.08
N MET A 269 -3.37 -7.03 11.22
CA MET A 269 -3.73 -5.72 10.66
C MET A 269 -4.24 -4.74 11.73
N LEU A 270 -4.84 -5.22 12.83
CA LEU A 270 -5.22 -4.43 14.00
C LEU A 270 -4.04 -4.15 14.96
N GLY A 271 -2.85 -4.65 14.65
CA GLY A 271 -1.64 -4.39 15.42
C GLY A 271 -1.33 -5.42 16.51
N TYR A 272 -1.99 -6.58 16.51
CA TYR A 272 -1.63 -7.69 17.39
C TYR A 272 -0.42 -8.45 16.84
N ARG A 273 0.51 -8.85 17.71
CA ARG A 273 1.49 -9.88 17.36
C ARG A 273 0.85 -11.26 17.52
N CYS A 274 0.52 -11.90 16.40
CA CYS A 274 -0.28 -13.13 16.37
C CYS A 274 0.58 -14.38 16.21
N CYS A 275 0.51 -15.31 17.18
CA CYS A 275 0.95 -16.68 16.98
C CYS A 275 -0.23 -17.47 16.43
N SER A 276 -0.08 -18.12 15.26
CA SER A 276 -1.18 -18.88 14.68
C SER A 276 -0.77 -20.18 14.01
N ASP A 277 -1.76 -21.08 13.94
CA ASP A 277 -1.73 -22.27 13.07
C ASP A 277 -0.59 -23.23 13.42
N LEU A 278 -0.52 -23.60 14.70
CA LEU A 278 0.49 -24.50 15.27
C LEU A 278 -0.14 -25.58 16.15
N ASN A 279 0.38 -26.80 16.08
CA ASN A 279 -0.02 -27.89 16.98
C ASN A 279 0.33 -27.55 18.43
N ASN A 280 1.55 -27.06 18.65
CA ASN A 280 2.07 -26.69 19.96
C ASN A 280 2.60 -25.25 19.93
N LEU A 281 2.59 -24.58 21.07
CA LEU A 281 3.31 -23.32 21.23
C LEU A 281 4.80 -23.60 21.52
N PRO A 282 5.75 -22.76 21.07
CA PRO A 282 7.15 -22.90 21.47
C PRO A 282 7.27 -22.98 23.00
N SER A 283 8.03 -23.94 23.52
CA SER A 283 8.11 -24.25 24.97
C SER A 283 8.38 -23.01 25.82
N VAL A 284 9.37 -22.21 25.42
CA VAL A 284 9.72 -20.96 26.11
C VAL A 284 8.59 -19.91 26.14
N GLU A 285 7.72 -19.88 25.13
CA GLU A 285 6.55 -18.99 25.12
C GLU A 285 5.39 -19.61 25.91
N MET A 286 5.20 -20.93 25.82
CA MET A 286 4.22 -21.66 26.63
C MET A 286 4.45 -21.45 28.13
N ASP A 287 5.69 -21.59 28.59
CA ASP A 287 6.04 -21.40 30.00
C ASP A 287 5.70 -19.98 30.48
N ARG A 288 5.91 -18.97 29.63
CA ARG A 288 5.58 -17.56 29.93
C ARG A 288 4.08 -17.32 29.95
N LEU A 289 3.37 -17.89 28.97
CA LEU A 289 1.92 -17.80 28.86
C LEU A 289 1.25 -18.45 30.08
N VAL A 290 1.65 -19.66 30.46
CA VAL A 290 1.12 -20.35 31.63
C VAL A 290 1.50 -19.64 32.93
N ALA A 291 2.70 -19.08 33.03
CA ALA A 291 3.15 -18.33 34.21
C ALA A 291 2.52 -16.93 34.36
N GLY A 292 1.79 -16.43 33.36
CA GLY A 292 1.19 -15.09 33.44
C GLY A 292 2.15 -13.93 33.18
N LYS A 293 3.32 -14.17 32.58
CA LYS A 293 4.36 -13.13 32.45
C LYS A 293 4.03 -12.11 31.37
N ASP A 294 4.27 -10.83 31.61
CA ASP A 294 3.99 -9.76 30.62
C ASP A 294 5.03 -9.67 29.50
N ASP A 295 6.18 -10.32 29.64
CA ASP A 295 7.28 -10.30 28.65
C ASP A 295 7.11 -11.32 27.52
N ARG A 296 5.90 -11.84 27.28
CA ARG A 296 5.56 -12.73 26.15
C ARG A 296 5.92 -12.10 24.81
N VAL A 297 6.16 -12.94 23.81
CA VAL A 297 6.29 -12.49 22.43
C VAL A 297 4.92 -12.10 21.89
N PHE A 298 3.90 -12.94 22.06
CA PHE A 298 2.62 -12.76 21.37
C PHE A 298 1.52 -12.14 22.24
N ASP A 299 0.72 -11.29 21.60
CA ASP A 299 -0.48 -10.68 22.19
C ASP A 299 -1.76 -11.45 21.80
N ALA A 300 -1.70 -12.28 20.75
CA ALA A 300 -2.82 -13.09 20.29
C ALA A 300 -2.38 -14.51 19.90
N TYR A 301 -3.22 -15.50 20.22
CA TYR A 301 -3.00 -16.93 19.95
C TYR A 301 -4.21 -17.52 19.23
N ILE A 302 -4.05 -17.88 17.96
CA ILE A 302 -5.14 -18.32 17.08
C ILE A 302 -4.84 -19.73 16.60
N ASN A 303 -5.77 -20.68 16.76
CA ASN A 303 -5.61 -22.04 16.25
C ASN A 303 -4.30 -22.71 16.75
N ILE A 304 -4.10 -22.69 18.07
CA ILE A 304 -2.98 -23.36 18.74
C ILE A 304 -3.50 -24.60 19.45
N GLY A 305 -3.19 -25.80 18.94
CA GLY A 305 -3.78 -27.06 19.40
C GLY A 305 -3.59 -27.33 20.90
N SER A 306 -2.36 -27.14 21.39
CA SER A 306 -2.00 -27.31 22.80
C SER A 306 -2.74 -26.39 23.80
N LEU A 307 -3.39 -25.31 23.33
CA LEU A 307 -4.11 -24.38 24.20
C LEU A 307 -5.59 -24.76 24.41
N SER A 308 -6.19 -25.56 23.52
CA SER A 308 -7.60 -25.94 23.63
C SER A 308 -7.90 -26.68 24.94
N ALA A 309 -7.01 -27.57 25.38
CA ALA A 309 -7.16 -28.28 26.66
C ALA A 309 -6.90 -27.40 27.90
N ARG A 310 -6.42 -26.15 27.72
CA ARG A 310 -6.00 -25.23 28.79
C ARG A 310 -6.90 -24.00 28.91
N ILE A 311 -8.06 -23.97 28.26
CA ILE A 311 -8.93 -22.79 28.26
C ILE A 311 -9.30 -22.34 29.68
N SER A 312 -9.67 -23.27 30.58
CA SER A 312 -10.00 -22.93 31.97
C SER A 312 -8.83 -22.32 32.74
N GLU A 313 -7.62 -22.85 32.54
CA GLU A 313 -6.37 -22.31 33.11
C GLU A 313 -6.10 -20.88 32.58
N LEU A 314 -6.21 -20.68 31.26
CA LEU A 314 -6.01 -19.38 30.62
C LEU A 314 -7.00 -18.33 31.11
N ARG A 315 -8.28 -18.69 31.30
CA ARG A 315 -9.31 -17.79 31.84
C ARG A 315 -9.02 -17.37 33.27
N SER A 316 -8.59 -18.32 34.11
CA SER A 316 -8.18 -17.99 35.48
C SER A 316 -6.94 -17.10 35.51
N ARG A 317 -5.99 -17.34 34.61
CA ARG A 317 -4.73 -16.58 34.56
C ARG A 317 -4.92 -15.18 33.96
N TYR A 318 -5.82 -15.03 32.98
CA TYR A 318 -6.06 -13.79 32.26
C TYR A 318 -7.55 -13.39 32.30
N PRO A 319 -8.04 -12.81 33.42
CA PRO A 319 -9.45 -12.42 33.56
C PRO A 319 -9.93 -11.36 32.57
N LYS A 320 -9.03 -10.66 31.89
CA LYS A 320 -9.31 -9.65 30.87
C LYS A 320 -9.07 -10.15 29.44
N ALA A 321 -8.70 -11.42 29.26
CA ALA A 321 -8.48 -11.97 27.93
C ALA A 321 -9.77 -11.98 27.11
N LYS A 322 -9.62 -11.82 25.80
CA LYS A 322 -10.73 -11.89 24.84
C LYS A 322 -10.70 -13.21 24.09
N PHE A 323 -11.87 -13.83 23.94
CA PHE A 323 -12.01 -15.12 23.28
C PHE A 323 -12.85 -14.97 22.01
N ILE A 324 -12.39 -15.53 20.90
CA ILE A 324 -13.12 -15.55 19.64
C ILE A 324 -13.32 -16.98 19.19
N ILE A 325 -14.56 -17.36 18.85
CA ILE A 325 -14.89 -18.66 18.30
C ILE A 325 -15.21 -18.50 16.81
N THR A 326 -14.43 -19.14 15.95
CA THR A 326 -14.69 -19.20 14.50
C THR A 326 -15.59 -20.39 14.17
N THR A 327 -16.47 -20.27 13.17
CA THR A 327 -17.45 -21.31 12.83
C THR A 327 -17.87 -21.28 11.35
N THR A 328 -18.17 -22.45 10.77
CA THR A 328 -18.86 -22.63 9.48
C THR A 328 -20.34 -22.92 9.78
N LYS A 329 -21.31 -22.35 9.03
CA LYS A 329 -22.75 -22.44 9.40
C LYS A 329 -23.27 -23.89 9.55
N ASP A 330 -24.25 -24.05 10.45
CA ASP A 330 -25.10 -25.23 10.77
C ASP A 330 -24.57 -26.34 11.69
N ASN A 331 -23.75 -26.02 12.71
CA ASN A 331 -23.62 -26.92 13.86
C ASN A 331 -23.74 -26.19 15.20
N ALA A 332 -24.94 -26.23 15.78
CA ALA A 332 -25.20 -25.90 17.18
C ALA A 332 -24.46 -26.83 18.18
N ARG A 333 -23.58 -27.71 17.71
CA ARG A 333 -22.77 -28.65 18.50
C ARG A 333 -21.34 -28.18 18.79
N ASP A 334 -20.88 -27.09 18.16
CA ASP A 334 -19.48 -26.62 18.33
C ASP A 334 -19.25 -25.78 19.59
N TYR A 335 -20.31 -25.45 20.34
CA TYR A 335 -20.22 -24.78 21.64
C TYR A 335 -19.61 -25.66 22.76
N GLY A 336 -19.49 -26.97 22.54
CA GLY A 336 -18.97 -27.93 23.52
C GLY A 336 -17.48 -27.84 23.82
N LEU A 337 -16.69 -27.09 23.02
CA LEU A 337 -15.25 -26.90 23.26
C LEU A 337 -14.94 -26.01 24.48
N LEU A 338 -15.93 -25.25 24.99
CA LEU A 338 -15.71 -24.27 26.06
C LEU A 338 -16.15 -24.72 27.46
N GLY A 339 -16.84 -25.86 27.62
CA GLY A 339 -17.18 -26.46 28.91
C GLY A 339 -18.05 -25.59 29.85
N ASP A 340 -19.27 -26.06 30.07
CA ASP A 340 -20.29 -25.62 31.05
C ASP A 340 -20.84 -24.18 31.01
N GLU A 341 -22.17 -24.15 30.95
CA GLU A 341 -23.07 -23.00 30.87
C GLU A 341 -23.09 -22.10 32.13
N ASP A 342 -22.33 -22.40 33.18
CA ASP A 342 -22.48 -21.73 34.49
C ASP A 342 -21.44 -20.64 34.82
N GLY A 343 -20.54 -20.28 33.89
CA GLY A 343 -19.46 -19.30 34.18
C GLY A 343 -19.07 -18.33 33.07
N LEU A 344 -19.70 -18.33 31.90
CA LEU A 344 -19.41 -17.38 30.82
C LEU A 344 -20.21 -16.09 31.02
N LYS A 345 -19.54 -14.98 31.33
CA LYS A 345 -20.12 -13.68 30.98
C LYS A 345 -20.07 -13.56 29.46
N SER A 346 -21.22 -13.44 28.80
CA SER A 346 -21.32 -13.38 27.34
C SER A 346 -20.53 -12.23 26.69
N ALA A 347 -20.05 -11.26 27.48
CA ALA A 347 -19.31 -10.09 27.00
C ALA A 347 -17.83 -10.34 26.65
N ASP A 348 -17.26 -11.49 27.04
CA ASP A 348 -15.83 -11.83 26.81
C ASP A 348 -15.61 -12.87 25.71
N ILE A 349 -16.69 -13.28 25.02
CA ILE A 349 -16.62 -14.16 23.86
C ILE A 349 -17.32 -13.52 22.66
N ALA A 350 -16.67 -13.53 21.50
CA ALA A 350 -17.28 -13.24 20.21
C ALA A 350 -17.36 -14.51 19.34
N VAL A 351 -18.42 -14.63 18.55
CA VAL A 351 -18.59 -15.70 17.56
C VAL A 351 -18.43 -15.08 16.17
N LEU A 352 -17.54 -15.64 15.35
CA LEU A 352 -17.23 -15.16 14.01
C LEU A 352 -17.55 -16.24 12.98
N HIS A 353 -18.65 -16.07 12.26
CA HIS A 353 -19.00 -16.98 11.17
C HIS A 353 -18.16 -16.73 9.92
N LEU A 354 -17.73 -17.80 9.26
CA LEU A 354 -16.93 -17.74 8.03
C LEU A 354 -17.62 -16.94 6.92
N GLY A 355 -18.95 -17.06 6.81
CA GLY A 355 -19.78 -16.36 5.82
C GLY A 355 -20.31 -15.00 6.26
N GLU A 356 -19.87 -14.48 7.41
CA GLU A 356 -20.36 -13.21 7.94
C GLU A 356 -19.91 -12.03 7.07
N VAL A 357 -20.79 -11.04 6.86
CA VAL A 357 -20.51 -9.89 5.99
C VAL A 357 -19.79 -8.78 6.76
N ASN A 358 -20.14 -8.59 8.04
CA ASN A 358 -19.62 -7.52 8.89
C ASN A 358 -18.53 -8.01 9.87
N LYS A 359 -17.66 -8.92 9.45
CA LYS A 359 -16.59 -9.50 10.30
C LYS A 359 -15.78 -8.46 11.06
N TRP A 360 -15.42 -7.34 10.42
CA TRP A 360 -14.69 -6.25 11.07
C TRP A 360 -15.46 -5.66 12.24
N GLN A 361 -16.77 -5.45 12.11
CA GLN A 361 -17.60 -4.90 13.17
C GLN A 361 -17.56 -5.81 14.40
N ILE A 362 -17.81 -7.10 14.22
CA ILE A 362 -17.83 -8.10 15.30
C ILE A 362 -16.49 -8.13 16.03
N VAL A 363 -15.38 -8.25 15.29
CA VAL A 363 -14.05 -8.33 15.89
C VAL A 363 -13.67 -7.02 16.58
N CYS A 364 -13.93 -5.87 15.96
CA CYS A 364 -13.50 -4.57 16.48
C CYS A 364 -14.33 -4.08 17.66
N GLU A 365 -15.65 -4.32 17.68
CA GLU A 365 -16.49 -4.03 18.85
C GLU A 365 -16.06 -4.89 20.05
N HIS A 366 -15.76 -6.18 19.82
CA HIS A 366 -15.30 -7.08 20.86
C HIS A 366 -13.94 -6.67 21.46
N LEU A 367 -13.02 -6.22 20.59
CA LEU A 367 -11.66 -5.79 20.97
C LEU A 367 -11.56 -4.30 21.31
N LYS A 368 -12.67 -3.56 21.24
CA LYS A 368 -12.77 -2.11 21.49
C LYS A 368 -11.76 -1.28 20.70
N CYS A 369 -11.62 -1.58 19.42
CA CYS A 369 -10.75 -0.85 18.50
C CYS A 369 -11.51 -0.37 17.26
N ALA A 370 -10.91 0.55 16.50
CA ALA A 370 -11.49 0.96 15.22
C ALA A 370 -11.10 -0.04 14.11
N PRO A 371 -12.03 -0.41 13.21
CA PRO A 371 -11.70 -1.24 12.06
C PRO A 371 -10.79 -0.49 11.06
N PRO A 372 -9.95 -1.19 10.29
CA PRO A 372 -9.17 -0.58 9.21
C PRO A 372 -10.06 -0.27 8.01
N ALA A 373 -9.66 0.70 7.18
CA ALA A 373 -10.36 1.07 5.94
C ALA A 373 -10.12 0.07 4.79
N LEU A 374 -10.06 -1.23 5.09
CA LEU A 374 -9.76 -2.33 4.16
C LEU A 374 -10.79 -3.44 4.34
N SER A 375 -10.90 -4.31 3.34
CA SER A 375 -11.74 -5.52 3.46
C SER A 375 -11.19 -6.43 4.57
N PHE A 376 -12.05 -7.29 5.12
CA PHE A 376 -11.57 -8.34 6.02
C PHE A 376 -10.73 -9.34 5.21
N PRO A 377 -9.51 -9.70 5.63
CA PRO A 377 -8.62 -10.53 4.83
C PRO A 377 -9.20 -11.92 4.62
N MET A 378 -9.04 -12.46 3.41
CA MET A 378 -9.55 -13.78 3.03
C MET A 378 -8.40 -14.69 2.60
N LEU A 379 -7.93 -15.51 3.54
CA LEU A 379 -6.82 -16.44 3.34
C LEU A 379 -7.29 -17.89 3.50
N PRO A 380 -6.72 -18.85 2.73
CA PRO A 380 -6.85 -20.26 3.03
C PRO A 380 -6.29 -20.57 4.42
N ASP A 381 -6.98 -21.43 5.17
CA ASP A 381 -6.49 -21.87 6.48
C ASP A 381 -5.28 -22.78 6.32
N LEU A 382 -4.24 -22.53 7.11
CA LEU A 382 -2.99 -23.30 7.09
C LEU A 382 -3.08 -24.63 7.85
N GLY A 383 -4.08 -24.77 8.73
CA GLY A 383 -4.16 -25.88 9.68
C GLY A 383 -3.07 -25.81 10.76
N GLN A 384 -3.14 -26.68 11.76
CA GLN A 384 -2.17 -26.70 12.86
C GLN A 384 -0.86 -27.37 12.44
N ARG A 385 0.21 -26.58 12.29
CA ARG A 385 1.52 -27.06 11.81
C ARG A 385 2.40 -27.56 12.95
N ALA A 386 3.24 -28.56 12.68
CA ALA A 386 4.16 -29.10 13.68
C ALA A 386 5.39 -28.19 13.85
N ILE A 387 5.85 -28.01 15.10
CA ILE A 387 7.12 -27.35 15.40
C ILE A 387 8.24 -28.39 15.32
N ILE A 388 9.40 -27.99 14.78
CA ILE A 388 10.63 -28.78 14.77
C ILE A 388 11.55 -28.21 15.86
N ASP A 389 11.90 -29.03 16.84
CA ASP A 389 12.80 -28.63 17.94
C ASP A 389 14.30 -28.68 17.53
N ASP A 390 14.62 -29.40 16.45
CA ASP A 390 15.98 -29.47 15.91
C ASP A 390 16.37 -28.13 15.28
N ILE A 391 17.12 -27.34 16.05
CA ILE A 391 17.85 -26.21 15.54
C ILE A 391 18.94 -26.79 14.63
N ILE A 392 18.81 -26.62 13.32
CA ILE A 392 19.98 -26.65 12.45
C ILE A 392 20.85 -25.49 12.93
N GLU A 393 21.80 -25.78 13.81
CA GLU A 393 22.86 -24.86 14.13
C GLU A 393 23.61 -24.65 12.82
N VAL A 394 23.30 -23.54 12.13
CA VAL A 394 24.27 -22.97 11.21
C VAL A 394 25.47 -22.69 12.10
N GLU A 395 26.51 -23.53 11.99
CA GLU A 395 27.80 -23.26 12.61
C GLU A 395 28.06 -21.78 12.39
N GLN A 396 28.17 -21.01 13.48
CA GLN A 396 28.36 -19.56 13.45
C GLN A 396 29.73 -19.24 12.85
N LEU A 397 29.90 -19.48 11.55
CA LEU A 397 31.14 -19.30 10.81
C LEU A 397 31.37 -17.82 10.51
N MET A 398 30.29 -17.02 10.42
CA MET A 398 30.35 -15.60 10.05
C MET A 398 29.95 -14.67 11.19
N LYS A 399 30.74 -13.61 11.39
CA LYS A 399 30.41 -12.52 12.31
C LYS A 399 29.27 -11.69 11.75
N TYR A 400 28.23 -11.48 12.54
CA TYR A 400 27.10 -10.63 12.17
C TYR A 400 26.79 -9.57 13.23
N GLN A 401 26.11 -8.50 12.82
CA GLN A 401 25.65 -7.42 13.69
C GLN A 401 24.19 -7.13 13.38
N ILE A 402 23.37 -6.97 14.41
CA ILE A 402 21.95 -6.62 14.26
C ILE A 402 21.77 -5.11 14.51
N PRO A 403 21.60 -4.29 13.45
CA PRO A 403 21.27 -2.88 13.58
C PRO A 403 19.82 -2.65 14.07
N LYS A 404 19.45 -1.38 14.23
CA LYS A 404 18.12 -0.98 14.67
C LYS A 404 17.04 -1.41 13.67
N ARG A 405 16.03 -2.10 14.18
CA ARG A 405 14.84 -2.55 13.43
C ARG A 405 13.70 -1.53 13.52
N ASP A 406 12.69 -1.71 12.67
CA ASP A 406 11.42 -1.00 12.80
C ASP A 406 10.67 -1.39 14.08
N LYS A 407 9.82 -0.49 14.56
CA LYS A 407 8.99 -0.66 15.78
C LYS A 407 7.56 -1.04 15.45
N SER A 408 7.37 -1.90 14.45
CA SER A 408 6.07 -2.41 14.06
C SER A 408 5.67 -3.61 14.93
N PRO A 409 4.37 -3.86 15.18
CA PRO A 409 3.92 -4.99 16.02
C PRO A 409 4.44 -6.35 15.55
N TRP A 410 4.56 -6.55 14.24
CA TRP A 410 5.07 -7.77 13.61
C TRP A 410 6.60 -7.87 13.54
N VAL A 411 7.33 -7.03 14.28
CA VAL A 411 8.78 -7.17 14.47
C VAL A 411 9.05 -7.51 15.93
N VAL A 412 9.62 -8.69 16.18
CA VAL A 412 10.05 -9.10 17.52
C VAL A 412 11.32 -8.35 17.90
N GLU A 413 11.29 -7.79 19.11
CA GLU A 413 12.44 -7.16 19.73
C GLU A 413 13.55 -8.18 19.99
N LEU A 414 14.80 -7.73 20.03
CA LEU A 414 15.91 -8.62 20.35
C LEU A 414 15.79 -9.17 21.77
N ARG A 415 15.65 -10.49 21.88
CA ARG A 415 15.51 -11.23 23.14
C ARG A 415 16.45 -12.43 23.10
N SER A 416 17.28 -12.59 24.13
CA SER A 416 18.26 -13.69 24.19
C SER A 416 17.62 -15.08 24.22
N TRP A 417 16.37 -15.16 24.71
CA TRP A 417 15.62 -16.41 24.87
C TRP A 417 14.70 -16.74 23.70
N TRP A 418 14.63 -15.89 22.67
CA TRP A 418 13.76 -16.10 21.50
C TRP A 418 14.59 -16.26 20.23
N LYS A 419 14.28 -17.29 19.44
CA LYS A 419 14.96 -17.60 18.17
C LYS A 419 13.97 -17.90 17.02
N GLY A 420 12.73 -17.41 17.13
CA GLY A 420 11.66 -17.73 16.20
C GLY A 420 11.08 -19.13 16.37
N ILE A 421 10.33 -19.56 15.36
CA ILE A 421 9.55 -20.80 15.32
C ILE A 421 9.96 -21.58 14.07
N ASN A 422 10.60 -22.73 14.27
CA ASN A 422 10.87 -23.67 13.19
C ASN A 422 9.63 -24.53 12.97
N VAL A 423 9.06 -24.48 11.77
CA VAL A 423 7.83 -25.20 11.44
C VAL A 423 8.16 -26.26 10.39
N ALA A 424 7.61 -27.46 10.57
CA ALA A 424 7.76 -28.53 9.60
C ALA A 424 7.05 -28.17 8.29
N PRO A 425 7.63 -28.52 7.12
CA PRO A 425 6.91 -28.48 5.86
C PRO A 425 5.59 -29.23 5.96
N ALA A 426 4.49 -28.62 5.54
CA ALA A 426 3.20 -29.30 5.49
C ALA A 426 3.28 -30.54 4.58
N LYS A 427 2.73 -31.68 5.03
CA LYS A 427 2.71 -32.94 4.24
C LYS A 427 1.85 -32.85 2.97
N ASN A 428 0.92 -31.90 2.94
CA ASN A 428 0.13 -31.56 1.76
C ASN A 428 0.66 -30.23 1.24
N GLY A 429 1.12 -30.20 -0.01
CA GLY A 429 1.74 -29.05 -0.67
C GLY A 429 0.78 -27.87 -0.86
N HIS A 430 0.37 -27.22 0.21
CA HIS A 430 -0.32 -25.93 0.17
C HIS A 430 0.70 -24.85 -0.18
N GLY A 431 0.99 -24.77 -1.48
CA GLY A 431 1.91 -23.81 -2.08
C GLY A 431 1.91 -23.81 -3.62
N GLU A 432 1.04 -24.60 -4.28
CA GLU A 432 0.91 -24.65 -5.75
C GLU A 432 0.10 -23.47 -6.33
N ASN A 433 0.18 -22.28 -5.73
CA ASN A 433 -0.30 -21.08 -6.41
C ASN A 433 0.81 -20.63 -7.37
N GLY A 434 0.80 -21.17 -8.58
CA GLY A 434 1.70 -20.75 -9.66
C GLY A 434 2.23 -21.91 -10.49
N THR A 435 2.90 -21.57 -11.58
CA THR A 435 3.62 -22.53 -12.42
C THR A 435 5.07 -22.56 -12.00
N PHE A 436 5.60 -23.71 -11.59
CA PHE A 436 7.03 -23.82 -11.31
C PHE A 436 7.84 -23.55 -12.58
N VAL A 437 8.81 -22.64 -12.49
CA VAL A 437 9.70 -22.29 -13.60
C VAL A 437 11.15 -22.33 -13.16
N ARG A 438 12.02 -22.73 -14.09
CA ARG A 438 13.47 -22.65 -13.96
C ARG A 438 14.01 -21.75 -15.06
N ILE A 439 14.66 -20.67 -14.66
CA ILE A 439 15.25 -19.68 -15.56
C ILE A 439 16.74 -19.59 -15.24
N SER A 440 17.56 -19.59 -16.28
CA SER A 440 18.97 -19.22 -16.22
C SER A 440 19.25 -18.28 -17.38
N ASP A 441 19.87 -17.15 -17.09
CA ASP A 441 20.11 -16.08 -18.06
C ASP A 441 21.47 -15.43 -17.76
N HIS A 442 22.39 -15.49 -18.73
CA HIS A 442 23.72 -14.90 -18.60
C HIS A 442 23.74 -13.38 -18.86
N LEU A 443 22.59 -12.79 -19.21
CA LEU A 443 22.46 -11.35 -19.48
C LEU A 443 23.47 -10.84 -20.52
N GLU A 444 23.66 -11.60 -21.61
CA GLU A 444 24.45 -11.11 -22.75
C GLU A 444 23.62 -10.22 -23.70
N HIS A 445 22.29 -10.29 -23.58
CA HIS A 445 21.30 -9.44 -24.24
C HIS A 445 20.04 -9.36 -23.39
N LEU A 446 19.17 -8.38 -23.67
CA LEU A 446 17.88 -8.25 -22.97
C LEU A 446 16.83 -9.21 -23.55
N ASP A 447 16.39 -10.20 -22.77
CA ASP A 447 15.14 -10.93 -23.06
C ASP A 447 13.94 -10.18 -22.47
N THR A 448 13.24 -9.41 -23.30
CA THR A 448 12.08 -8.60 -22.92
C THR A 448 10.86 -9.42 -22.50
N ARG A 449 10.86 -10.73 -22.71
CA ARG A 449 9.81 -11.63 -22.19
C ARG A 449 10.01 -11.96 -20.72
N ARG A 450 11.20 -11.69 -20.17
CA ARG A 450 11.58 -12.03 -18.79
C ARG A 450 11.91 -10.81 -17.97
N TRP A 451 12.55 -9.81 -18.57
CA TRP A 451 13.15 -8.70 -17.84
C TRP A 451 12.67 -7.34 -18.35
N ILE A 452 12.52 -6.41 -17.41
CA ILE A 452 12.21 -5.00 -17.65
C ILE A 452 13.37 -4.15 -17.17
N LEU A 453 13.86 -3.26 -18.04
CA LEU A 453 14.76 -2.17 -17.66
C LEU A 453 13.93 -1.03 -17.07
N ARG A 454 14.26 -0.60 -15.87
CA ARG A 454 13.47 0.41 -15.14
C ARG A 454 13.84 1.83 -15.57
N SER A 455 12.85 2.71 -15.57
CA SER A 455 12.96 4.12 -15.96
C SER A 455 12.45 5.11 -14.89
N ASP A 456 12.21 4.60 -13.67
CA ASP A 456 11.61 5.29 -12.53
C ASP A 456 12.61 5.49 -11.37
N THR A 457 12.12 5.84 -10.19
CA THR A 457 12.91 6.02 -8.97
C THR A 457 12.06 5.73 -7.72
N PHE A 458 12.66 5.88 -6.54
CA PHE A 458 11.99 5.81 -5.25
C PHE A 458 12.58 6.85 -4.28
N THR A 459 11.91 7.07 -3.15
CA THR A 459 12.18 8.19 -2.23
C THR A 459 13.65 8.28 -1.76
N ASP A 460 14.28 7.15 -1.47
CA ASP A 460 15.66 7.10 -0.96
C ASP A 460 16.74 7.08 -2.04
N ASN A 461 16.35 6.93 -3.31
CA ASN A 461 17.25 6.96 -4.46
C ASN A 461 17.45 8.40 -4.97
N LEU A 462 18.69 8.86 -4.93
CA LEU A 462 19.10 10.17 -5.45
C LEU A 462 19.28 10.19 -6.97
N ALA A 463 19.13 9.04 -7.64
CA ALA A 463 19.20 8.89 -9.08
C ALA A 463 17.85 8.53 -9.72
N LEU A 464 17.72 8.70 -11.03
CA LEU A 464 16.68 8.03 -11.83
C LEU A 464 17.26 6.78 -12.47
N PHE A 465 16.50 5.68 -12.47
CA PHE A 465 16.84 4.52 -13.28
C PHE A 465 16.71 4.86 -14.76
N ARG A 466 17.66 4.36 -15.55
CA ARG A 466 17.70 4.57 -17.00
C ARG A 466 18.07 3.27 -17.71
N PRO A 467 17.32 2.84 -18.74
CA PRO A 467 17.71 1.71 -19.57
C PRO A 467 19.11 1.87 -20.19
N SER A 468 19.49 3.10 -20.55
CA SER A 468 20.82 3.44 -21.08
C SER A 468 21.98 3.30 -20.08
N ASN A 469 21.67 2.98 -18.82
CA ASN A 469 22.67 2.71 -17.80
C ASN A 469 22.96 1.21 -17.65
N ILE A 470 22.36 0.36 -18.48
CA ILE A 470 22.61 -1.07 -18.54
C ILE A 470 23.20 -1.37 -19.92
N ASP A 471 24.43 -1.87 -19.93
CA ASP A 471 25.15 -2.26 -21.14
C ASP A 471 25.39 -3.79 -21.12
N PHE A 472 24.79 -4.51 -22.06
CA PHE A 472 24.88 -5.96 -22.14
C PHE A 472 26.11 -6.36 -22.96
N ARG A 473 26.99 -7.18 -22.39
CA ARG A 473 28.28 -7.55 -23.00
C ARG A 473 28.48 -9.05 -23.00
N SER A 474 28.76 -9.59 -24.19
CA SER A 474 29.06 -11.03 -24.34
C SER A 474 30.27 -11.44 -23.49
N GLY A 475 30.14 -12.58 -22.80
CA GLY A 475 31.15 -13.10 -21.87
C GLY A 475 31.27 -12.37 -20.52
N ILE A 476 30.56 -11.26 -20.31
CA ILE A 476 30.60 -10.47 -19.06
C ILE A 476 29.23 -10.43 -18.38
N GLY A 477 28.14 -10.34 -19.15
CA GLY A 477 26.78 -10.10 -18.65
C GLY A 477 26.40 -8.62 -18.73
N ALA A 478 25.54 -8.15 -17.83
CA ALA A 478 25.05 -6.78 -17.80
C ALA A 478 25.92 -5.86 -16.92
N VAL A 479 26.41 -4.76 -17.49
CA VAL A 479 27.18 -3.74 -16.78
C VAL A 479 26.26 -2.58 -16.41
N PHE A 480 26.04 -2.42 -15.11
CA PHE A 480 25.21 -1.37 -14.53
C PHE A 480 26.07 -0.16 -14.22
N SER A 481 25.72 0.99 -14.78
CA SER A 481 26.45 2.24 -14.61
C SER A 481 25.66 3.25 -13.79
N ILE A 482 26.38 4.00 -12.98
CA ILE A 482 25.85 5.14 -12.24
C ILE A 482 26.61 6.38 -12.65
N LYS A 483 25.90 7.45 -13.05
CA LYS A 483 26.51 8.66 -13.62
C LYS A 483 25.97 9.90 -12.93
N LYS A 484 26.78 10.95 -12.86
CA LYS A 484 26.34 12.30 -12.51
C LYS A 484 25.80 12.98 -13.76
N GLU A 485 24.51 13.27 -13.79
CA GLU A 485 23.86 13.96 -14.89
C GLU A 485 22.58 14.66 -14.43
N SER A 486 22.31 15.86 -14.95
CA SER A 486 21.13 16.63 -14.56
C SER A 486 19.89 16.07 -15.27
N LEU A 487 18.97 15.51 -14.50
CA LEU A 487 17.75 14.87 -14.98
C LEU A 487 16.45 15.60 -14.58
N GLY A 488 16.55 16.90 -14.27
CA GLY A 488 15.42 17.73 -13.84
C GLY A 488 14.99 17.47 -12.40
N VAL A 489 14.48 16.27 -12.10
CA VAL A 489 14.06 15.86 -10.74
C VAL A 489 15.16 15.17 -9.92
N ARG A 490 16.26 14.76 -10.56
CA ARG A 490 17.44 14.14 -9.93
C ARG A 490 18.71 14.62 -10.62
N ASN A 491 19.85 14.49 -9.94
CA ASN A 491 21.17 14.90 -10.43
C ASN A 491 22.09 13.72 -10.78
N TYR A 492 21.52 12.51 -10.83
CA TYR A 492 22.23 11.27 -11.11
C TYR A 492 21.34 10.31 -11.90
N SER A 493 21.96 9.42 -12.67
CA SER A 493 21.32 8.25 -13.26
C SER A 493 21.88 6.96 -12.67
N ALA A 494 21.05 5.92 -12.67
CA ALA A 494 21.32 4.62 -12.09
C ALA A 494 20.75 3.50 -12.98
N ALA A 495 20.99 2.25 -12.59
CA ALA A 495 20.55 1.06 -13.32
C ALA A 495 19.68 0.16 -12.44
N SER A 496 18.60 -0.36 -13.00
CA SER A 496 17.75 -1.35 -12.37
C SER A 496 17.09 -2.24 -13.42
N LEU A 497 17.10 -3.55 -13.15
CA LEU A 497 16.51 -4.61 -13.93
C LEU A 497 15.57 -5.40 -13.01
N CYS A 498 14.36 -5.69 -13.47
CA CYS A 498 13.43 -6.53 -12.70
C CYS A 498 12.77 -7.58 -13.57
N SER A 499 12.23 -8.62 -12.95
CA SER A 499 11.39 -9.59 -13.65
C SER A 499 10.09 -8.95 -14.12
N LEU A 500 9.60 -9.45 -15.26
CA LEU A 500 8.25 -9.15 -15.77
C LEU A 500 7.19 -9.82 -14.88
N ASP A 501 7.44 -11.07 -14.49
CA ASP A 501 6.53 -11.87 -13.68
C ASP A 501 6.76 -11.68 -12.18
N GLN A 502 5.74 -12.04 -11.40
CA GLN A 502 5.83 -12.21 -9.94
C GLN A 502 6.04 -13.68 -9.58
N TYR A 503 6.70 -13.91 -8.46
CA TYR A 503 7.02 -15.24 -7.98
C TYR A 503 6.63 -15.40 -6.52
N LEU A 504 6.24 -16.62 -6.14
CA LEU A 504 5.92 -17.01 -4.78
C LEU A 504 6.77 -18.22 -4.39
N PHE A 505 7.68 -18.03 -3.44
CA PHE A 505 8.63 -19.03 -2.96
C PHE A 505 9.57 -19.59 -4.06
N GLY A 506 10.77 -19.98 -3.67
CA GLY A 506 11.78 -20.51 -4.57
C GLY A 506 13.17 -19.98 -4.27
N LYS A 507 14.09 -20.24 -5.20
CA LYS A 507 15.47 -19.77 -5.17
C LYS A 507 15.68 -18.69 -6.22
N PHE A 508 16.32 -17.60 -5.83
CA PHE A 508 16.63 -16.45 -6.68
C PHE A 508 18.10 -16.10 -6.56
N GLU A 509 18.82 -16.08 -7.67
CA GLU A 509 20.28 -15.98 -7.71
C GLU A 509 20.72 -14.88 -8.67
N ALA A 510 21.77 -14.16 -8.29
CA ALA A 510 22.52 -13.31 -9.21
C ALA A 510 24.02 -13.42 -8.97
N THR A 511 24.78 -13.49 -10.06
CA THR A 511 26.24 -13.44 -10.04
C THR A 511 26.67 -11.97 -10.16
N ILE A 512 27.24 -11.41 -9.09
CA ILE A 512 27.50 -9.98 -8.96
C ILE A 512 28.96 -9.69 -8.66
N GLN A 513 29.51 -8.68 -9.33
CA GLN A 513 30.66 -7.90 -8.84
C GLN A 513 30.15 -6.50 -8.46
N ALA A 514 30.15 -6.22 -7.16
CA ALA A 514 29.55 -5.00 -6.59
C ALA A 514 30.42 -3.76 -6.85
N SER A 515 29.81 -2.57 -6.70
CA SER A 515 30.59 -1.33 -6.72
C SER A 515 31.34 -1.12 -5.40
N ASN A 516 32.50 -0.46 -5.43
CA ASN A 516 33.18 0.05 -4.23
C ASN A 516 33.17 1.58 -4.13
N ALA A 517 32.24 2.24 -4.83
CA ALA A 517 32.05 3.67 -4.75
C ALA A 517 31.18 4.05 -3.53
N PRO A 518 31.65 4.93 -2.63
CA PRO A 518 30.84 5.44 -1.53
C PRO A 518 29.57 6.14 -2.03
N GLY A 519 28.45 5.90 -1.35
CA GLY A 519 27.12 6.36 -1.71
C GLY A 519 26.35 5.42 -2.66
N VAL A 520 27.03 4.41 -3.23
CA VAL A 520 26.40 3.41 -4.10
C VAL A 520 25.95 2.19 -3.27
N VAL A 521 24.79 1.64 -3.60
CA VAL A 521 24.29 0.36 -3.11
C VAL A 521 24.03 -0.55 -4.30
N THR A 522 24.56 -1.78 -4.24
CA THR A 522 24.21 -2.87 -5.14
C THR A 522 23.17 -3.75 -4.45
N GLY A 523 22.00 -3.95 -5.06
CA GLY A 523 20.89 -4.69 -4.46
C GLY A 523 20.44 -5.89 -5.30
N ILE A 524 20.09 -6.99 -4.63
CA ILE A 524 19.39 -8.16 -5.17
C ILE A 524 18.23 -8.44 -4.22
N PHE A 525 16.99 -8.34 -4.70
CA PHE A 525 15.86 -8.36 -3.78
C PHE A 525 14.55 -8.80 -4.43
N LEU A 526 13.64 -9.28 -3.59
CA LEU A 526 12.25 -9.55 -3.93
C LEU A 526 11.40 -8.43 -3.36
N HIS A 527 10.46 -7.88 -4.13
CA HIS A 527 9.64 -6.76 -3.67
C HIS A 527 8.21 -6.78 -4.21
N ARG A 528 7.26 -6.36 -3.37
CA ARG A 528 5.91 -5.94 -3.72
C ARG A 528 5.46 -4.74 -2.88
N ASN A 529 4.41 -4.06 -3.33
CA ASN A 529 3.67 -3.05 -2.56
C ASN A 529 2.26 -3.56 -2.19
N SER A 530 1.67 -2.92 -1.19
CA SER A 530 0.27 -3.02 -0.78
C SER A 530 -0.23 -4.47 -0.61
N PRO A 531 0.20 -5.17 0.45
CA PRO A 531 1.09 -4.69 1.53
C PRO A 531 2.55 -4.82 1.13
N ARG A 532 3.41 -3.92 1.64
CA ARG A 532 4.86 -4.00 1.41
C ARG A 532 5.41 -5.28 2.01
N GLN A 533 6.00 -6.11 1.16
CA GLN A 533 6.82 -7.25 1.54
C GLN A 533 8.08 -7.23 0.69
N GLU A 534 9.22 -7.49 1.32
CA GLU A 534 10.53 -7.35 0.69
C GLU A 534 11.56 -8.27 1.36
N ILE A 535 12.45 -8.86 0.56
CA ILE A 535 13.57 -9.68 1.03
C ILE A 535 14.83 -9.23 0.30
N ASP A 536 15.83 -8.79 1.06
CA ASP A 536 16.97 -8.05 0.51
C ASP A 536 18.31 -8.75 0.69
N ILE A 537 19.16 -8.57 -0.32
CA ILE A 537 20.62 -8.60 -0.24
C ILE A 537 21.12 -7.25 -0.74
N GLU A 538 21.87 -6.54 0.08
CA GLU A 538 22.47 -5.26 -0.27
C GLU A 538 23.98 -5.23 0.07
N ILE A 539 24.76 -4.64 -0.84
CA ILE A 539 26.20 -4.40 -0.65
C ILE A 539 26.45 -2.90 -0.79
N ALA A 540 26.90 -2.28 0.28
CA ALA A 540 27.21 -0.86 0.31
C ALA A 540 28.63 -0.61 -0.24
N GLY A 541 28.77 0.30 -1.20
CA GLY A 541 30.03 0.53 -1.89
C GLY A 541 31.15 1.13 -1.03
N ASN A 542 30.84 1.72 0.13
CA ASN A 542 31.87 2.10 1.10
C ASN A 542 32.42 0.93 1.93
N ARG A 543 31.75 -0.23 1.93
CA ARG A 543 32.10 -1.44 2.67
C ARG A 543 31.74 -2.70 1.87
N PRO A 544 32.40 -2.94 0.72
CA PRO A 544 32.07 -4.05 -0.18
C PRO A 544 32.41 -5.44 0.39
N ASN A 545 32.99 -5.51 1.59
CA ASN A 545 33.28 -6.76 2.31
C ASN A 545 32.18 -7.18 3.31
N ARG A 546 31.03 -6.50 3.29
CA ARG A 546 29.93 -6.71 4.23
C ARG A 546 28.61 -6.76 3.47
N LEU A 547 27.84 -7.79 3.76
CA LEU A 547 26.48 -7.95 3.29
C LEU A 547 25.50 -7.33 4.27
N LEU A 548 24.46 -6.70 3.76
CA LEU A 548 23.25 -6.39 4.51
C LEU A 548 22.13 -7.28 3.97
N VAL A 549 21.52 -8.07 4.85
CA VAL A 549 20.28 -8.80 4.56
C VAL A 549 19.14 -8.20 5.34
N ASN A 550 17.96 -8.13 4.72
CA ASN A 550 16.82 -7.47 5.33
C ASN A 550 15.50 -8.14 4.93
N VAL A 551 14.49 -7.91 5.75
CA VAL A 551 13.11 -8.33 5.49
C VAL A 551 12.20 -7.19 5.89
N PHE A 552 11.34 -6.76 4.97
CA PHE A 552 10.14 -5.99 5.27
C PHE A 552 8.95 -6.92 5.19
N TYR A 553 8.12 -6.88 6.22
CA TYR A 553 6.85 -7.59 6.26
C TYR A 553 5.80 -6.62 6.73
N ASN A 554 4.65 -6.58 6.08
CA ASN A 554 3.43 -5.95 6.56
C ASN A 554 2.26 -6.92 6.37
N PRO A 555 1.28 -6.97 7.31
CA PRO A 555 0.13 -7.85 7.22
C PRO A 555 -0.88 -7.36 6.19
N GLY A 556 -1.69 -8.30 5.69
CA GLY A 556 -2.75 -8.07 4.72
C GLY A 556 -2.73 -9.11 3.60
N ASP A 557 -3.78 -9.09 2.78
CA ASP A 557 -3.87 -9.81 1.51
C ASP A 557 -3.63 -8.86 0.32
N GLU A 558 -3.78 -9.36 -0.91
CA GLU A 558 -3.53 -8.60 -2.14
C GLU A 558 -4.33 -7.29 -2.16
N GLY A 559 -3.63 -6.16 -2.24
CA GLY A 559 -4.24 -4.82 -2.27
C GLY A 559 -4.53 -4.21 -0.89
N ALA A 560 -4.11 -4.86 0.20
CA ALA A 560 -4.12 -4.22 1.51
C ALA A 560 -3.04 -3.12 1.56
N ASN A 561 -3.44 -1.85 1.61
CA ASN A 561 -2.53 -0.68 1.59
C ASN A 561 -1.75 -0.50 2.92
N PHE A 562 -0.99 -1.52 3.31
CA PHE A 562 -0.09 -1.53 4.45
C PHE A 562 1.34 -1.42 3.94
N ASP A 563 1.75 -0.19 3.62
CA ASP A 563 3.09 0.16 3.13
C ASP A 563 3.88 0.90 4.20
N TYR A 564 3.87 0.34 5.41
CA TYR A 564 4.56 0.85 6.59
C TYR A 564 6.01 0.37 6.66
N GLY A 565 6.81 1.09 7.45
CA GLY A 565 8.19 0.73 7.75
C GLY A 565 9.21 1.63 7.06
N TYR A 566 10.38 1.73 7.69
CA TYR A 566 11.52 2.47 7.18
C TYR A 566 12.76 1.59 7.06
N ARG A 567 13.04 0.79 8.10
CA ARG A 567 14.27 0.01 8.21
C ARG A 567 14.05 -1.48 7.96
N GLY A 568 12.84 -2.00 8.16
CA GLY A 568 12.58 -3.44 8.19
C GLY A 568 13.24 -4.08 9.40
N ALA A 569 13.77 -5.29 9.22
CA ALA A 569 14.54 -6.03 10.21
C ALA A 569 15.95 -6.38 9.69
N PRO A 570 16.91 -5.42 9.64
CA PRO A 570 18.19 -5.64 8.98
C PRO A 570 19.19 -6.48 9.78
N THR A 571 20.15 -7.11 9.09
CA THR A 571 21.32 -7.82 9.68
C THR A 571 22.55 -7.63 8.79
N TYR A 572 23.66 -7.19 9.38
CA TYR A 572 24.95 -7.09 8.70
C TYR A 572 25.74 -8.38 8.88
N ILE A 573 26.39 -8.87 7.82
CA ILE A 573 27.18 -10.09 7.80
C ILE A 573 28.53 -9.76 7.15
N GLU A 574 29.64 -10.06 7.83
CA GLU A 574 30.98 -9.88 7.24
C GLU A 574 31.26 -11.04 6.27
N LEU A 575 31.61 -10.74 5.02
CA LEU A 575 31.78 -11.76 3.96
C LEU A 575 33.13 -12.49 4.04
N GLY A 576 34.15 -11.83 4.61
CA GLY A 576 35.54 -12.33 4.61
C GLY A 576 36.30 -12.10 3.30
N PHE A 577 35.66 -11.53 2.28
CA PHE A 577 36.26 -11.11 1.00
C PHE A 577 35.66 -9.77 0.55
N ASP A 578 36.25 -9.12 -0.46
CA ASP A 578 35.77 -7.86 -1.05
C ASP A 578 34.96 -8.15 -2.33
N ALA A 579 33.63 -8.03 -2.25
CA ALA A 579 32.71 -8.33 -3.35
C ALA A 579 32.82 -7.38 -4.56
N SER A 580 33.67 -6.35 -4.49
CA SER A 580 33.97 -5.48 -5.63
C SER A 580 35.14 -5.95 -6.49
N LYS A 581 35.91 -6.96 -6.04
CA LYS A 581 37.12 -7.42 -6.73
C LYS A 581 36.85 -8.48 -7.78
N THR A 582 35.91 -9.37 -7.51
CA THR A 582 35.54 -10.51 -8.35
C THR A 582 34.04 -10.76 -8.28
N CYS A 583 33.50 -11.50 -9.26
CA CYS A 583 32.11 -11.94 -9.22
C CYS A 583 31.91 -13.03 -8.17
N HIS A 584 30.82 -12.94 -7.41
CA HIS A 584 30.33 -13.96 -6.48
C HIS A 584 28.86 -14.23 -6.73
N ARG A 585 28.39 -15.44 -6.41
CA ARG A 585 26.98 -15.83 -6.54
C ARG A 585 26.25 -15.58 -5.24
N PHE A 586 25.23 -14.74 -5.28
CA PHE A 586 24.37 -14.44 -4.13
C PHE A 586 22.99 -15.03 -4.38
N ALA A 587 22.41 -15.68 -3.36
CA ALA A 587 21.12 -16.33 -3.47
C ALA A 587 20.19 -16.03 -2.29
N ILE A 588 18.90 -15.89 -2.60
CA ILE A 588 17.79 -15.91 -1.65
C ILE A 588 16.99 -17.19 -1.90
N GLU A 589 16.93 -18.06 -0.90
CA GLU A 589 16.02 -19.20 -0.86
C GLU A 589 14.87 -18.85 0.08
N TRP A 590 13.66 -18.75 -0.48
CA TRP A 590 12.46 -18.30 0.21
C TRP A 590 11.40 -19.39 0.19
N SER A 591 10.98 -19.84 1.37
CA SER A 591 9.88 -20.79 1.54
C SER A 591 8.80 -20.17 2.43
N PRO A 592 7.63 -20.81 2.61
CA PRO A 592 6.62 -20.31 3.56
C PRO A 592 7.06 -20.36 5.04
N HIS A 593 8.23 -20.94 5.33
CA HIS A 593 8.65 -21.35 6.67
C HIS A 593 9.95 -20.67 7.10
N GLU A 594 10.77 -20.28 6.13
CA GLU A 594 12.07 -19.67 6.35
C GLU A 594 12.57 -18.89 5.14
N ILE A 595 13.57 -18.06 5.38
CA ILE A 595 14.40 -17.42 4.35
C ILE A 595 15.86 -17.77 4.64
N CYS A 596 16.56 -18.23 3.61
CA CYS A 596 17.96 -18.57 3.63
C CYS A 596 18.73 -17.69 2.64
N TRP A 597 19.83 -17.11 3.08
CA TRP A 597 20.75 -16.34 2.25
C TRP A 597 22.03 -17.12 2.04
N LEU A 598 22.44 -17.25 0.78
CA LEU A 598 23.63 -17.99 0.41
C LEU A 598 24.60 -17.12 -0.39
N VAL A 599 25.89 -17.42 -0.25
CA VAL A 599 26.98 -16.83 -1.02
C VAL A 599 27.87 -17.97 -1.50
N ASP A 600 28.06 -18.09 -2.82
CA ASP A 600 28.78 -19.18 -3.47
C ASP A 600 28.33 -20.56 -2.95
N ASP A 601 27.00 -20.77 -2.93
CA ASP A 601 26.29 -21.95 -2.43
C ASP A 601 26.44 -22.26 -0.94
N LYS A 602 27.10 -21.39 -0.18
CA LYS A 602 27.23 -21.53 1.28
C LYS A 602 26.15 -20.72 1.99
N LEU A 603 25.40 -21.36 2.87
CA LEU A 603 24.45 -20.71 3.75
C LEU A 603 25.19 -19.74 4.70
N ILE A 604 24.88 -18.45 4.61
CA ILE A 604 25.50 -17.41 5.46
C ILE A 604 24.53 -16.86 6.51
N HIS A 605 23.22 -16.95 6.28
CA HIS A 605 22.20 -16.53 7.22
C HIS A 605 20.87 -17.24 6.95
N ARG A 606 20.10 -17.45 8.01
CA ARG A 606 18.77 -18.07 7.97
C ARG A 606 17.84 -17.31 8.90
N ARG A 607 16.57 -17.19 8.52
CA ARG A 607 15.48 -16.70 9.37
C ARG A 607 14.30 -17.66 9.36
N ALA A 608 13.88 -18.06 10.55
CA ALA A 608 12.63 -18.79 10.76
C ALA A 608 11.46 -17.82 10.96
N VAL A 609 10.23 -18.35 11.01
CA VAL A 609 9.03 -17.57 11.32
C VAL A 609 9.21 -16.87 12.67
N TRP A 610 8.89 -15.57 12.73
CA TRP A 610 9.06 -14.73 13.92
C TRP A 610 10.50 -14.56 14.42
N ASP A 611 11.51 -14.78 13.56
CA ASP A 611 12.91 -14.39 13.81
C ASP A 611 13.41 -13.32 12.82
N PRO A 612 13.07 -12.03 13.03
CA PRO A 612 12.14 -11.51 14.02
C PRO A 612 10.75 -11.18 13.46
N THR A 613 10.49 -11.48 12.20
CA THR A 613 9.22 -11.15 11.52
C THR A 613 8.53 -12.43 11.07
N PRO A 614 7.22 -12.39 10.76
CA PRO A 614 6.64 -13.38 9.87
C PRO A 614 7.43 -13.49 8.55
N ILE A 615 7.26 -14.61 7.87
CA ILE A 615 7.82 -14.80 6.53
C ILE A 615 6.86 -14.15 5.52
N PRO A 616 7.36 -13.31 4.59
CA PRO A 616 6.61 -12.87 3.43
C PRO A 616 5.90 -14.04 2.75
N ASN A 617 4.65 -13.81 2.36
CA ASN A 617 3.73 -14.85 1.93
C ASN A 617 2.94 -14.47 0.67
N LEU A 618 3.25 -13.31 0.08
CA LEU A 618 2.60 -12.82 -1.13
C LEU A 618 3.59 -12.76 -2.30
N PRO A 619 3.12 -12.93 -3.55
CA PRO A 619 3.99 -12.91 -4.71
C PRO A 619 4.78 -11.60 -4.83
N MET A 620 6.05 -11.71 -5.21
CA MET A 620 6.99 -10.60 -5.33
C MET A 620 7.70 -10.61 -6.68
N THR A 621 8.05 -9.42 -7.17
CA THR A 621 8.93 -9.25 -8.33
C THR A 621 10.39 -9.39 -7.92
N PHE A 622 11.24 -9.98 -8.76
CA PHE A 622 12.68 -10.11 -8.51
C PHE A 622 13.44 -8.95 -9.15
N HIS A 623 14.36 -8.34 -8.42
CA HIS A 623 15.09 -7.13 -8.82
C HIS A 623 16.59 -7.29 -8.62
N VAL A 624 17.35 -6.69 -9.54
CA VAL A 624 18.77 -6.39 -9.38
C VAL A 624 18.98 -4.93 -9.73
N ASN A 625 19.64 -4.16 -8.87
CA ASN A 625 19.89 -2.74 -9.12
C ASN A 625 21.25 -2.26 -8.61
N SER A 626 21.64 -1.08 -9.08
CA SER A 626 22.78 -0.31 -8.56
C SER A 626 22.35 1.16 -8.50
N TRP A 627 22.29 1.72 -7.30
CA TRP A 627 21.63 3.02 -7.05
C TRP A 627 22.39 3.90 -6.06
N LEU A 628 22.07 5.20 -6.04
CA LEU A 628 22.65 6.18 -5.12
C LEU A 628 21.74 6.41 -3.92
N THR A 629 22.19 6.05 -2.73
CA THR A 629 21.42 6.28 -1.52
C THR A 629 21.57 7.70 -1.00
N ARG A 630 20.48 8.27 -0.48
CA ARG A 630 20.53 9.48 0.34
C ARG A 630 21.14 9.26 1.73
N SER A 631 21.18 8.01 2.21
CA SER A 631 21.60 7.67 3.56
C SER A 631 23.13 7.56 3.67
N THR A 632 23.74 8.55 4.32
CA THR A 632 25.18 8.53 4.62
C THR A 632 25.55 7.43 5.61
N GLN A 633 24.60 6.98 6.45
CA GLN A 633 24.81 5.87 7.38
C GLN A 633 24.90 4.53 6.63
N LEU A 634 24.12 4.35 5.55
CA LEU A 634 24.06 3.10 4.79
C LEU A 634 25.31 2.90 3.94
N ALA A 635 25.62 3.84 3.04
CA ALA A 635 26.70 3.68 2.06
C ALA A 635 27.78 4.77 2.11
N GLY A 636 27.81 5.61 3.14
CA GLY A 636 28.76 6.72 3.25
C GLY A 636 28.37 7.93 2.41
N ARG A 637 29.21 8.97 2.42
CA ARG A 637 29.00 10.18 1.61
C ARG A 637 29.36 9.92 0.15
N ILE A 638 28.50 10.40 -0.76
CA ILE A 638 28.73 10.32 -2.21
C ILE A 638 30.04 11.02 -2.58
N ASN A 639 30.87 10.35 -3.37
CA ASN A 639 32.07 10.93 -3.97
C ASN A 639 31.92 11.04 -5.49
N ASN A 640 31.62 12.25 -5.97
CA ASN A 640 31.45 12.52 -7.40
C ASN A 640 32.69 12.19 -8.26
N GLY A 641 33.90 12.24 -7.68
CA GLY A 641 35.14 11.88 -8.38
C GLY A 641 35.29 10.38 -8.63
N ARG A 642 34.43 9.54 -8.03
CA ARG A 642 34.38 8.08 -8.27
C ARG A 642 33.21 7.68 -9.18
N LEU A 643 32.58 8.64 -9.85
CA LEU A 643 31.59 8.40 -10.89
C LEU A 643 32.22 8.59 -12.29
N PRO A 644 31.87 7.78 -13.30
CA PRO A 644 30.86 6.73 -13.24
C PRO A 644 31.29 5.53 -12.41
N ALA A 645 30.38 5.03 -11.58
CA ALA A 645 30.57 3.80 -10.81
C ALA A 645 29.89 2.64 -11.53
N THR A 646 30.46 1.44 -11.42
CA THR A 646 29.95 0.24 -12.10
C THR A 646 29.64 -0.90 -11.14
N THR A 647 28.69 -1.72 -11.53
CA THR A 647 28.35 -3.04 -10.97
C THR A 647 28.22 -4.00 -12.15
N ILE A 648 28.75 -5.21 -12.04
CA ILE A 648 28.59 -6.24 -13.08
C ILE A 648 27.60 -7.28 -12.58
N VAL A 649 26.62 -7.61 -13.41
CA VAL A 649 25.68 -8.72 -13.23
C VAL A 649 25.99 -9.77 -14.28
N GLY A 650 26.76 -10.78 -13.91
CA GLY A 650 27.22 -11.84 -14.82
C GLY A 650 26.14 -12.85 -15.20
N GLY A 651 25.02 -12.86 -14.48
CA GLY A 651 23.87 -13.68 -14.80
C GLY A 651 22.87 -13.73 -13.66
N ILE A 652 21.67 -14.20 -13.99
CA ILE A 652 20.55 -14.42 -13.07
C ILE A 652 20.04 -15.84 -13.26
N ALA A 653 19.74 -16.52 -12.16
CA ALA A 653 19.02 -17.79 -12.18
C ALA A 653 17.87 -17.77 -11.15
N LEU A 654 16.77 -18.45 -11.45
CA LEU A 654 15.70 -18.66 -10.48
C LEU A 654 14.99 -19.99 -10.69
N GLU A 655 14.50 -20.56 -9.60
CA GLU A 655 13.69 -21.77 -9.50
C GLU A 655 12.53 -21.46 -8.55
N ALA A 656 11.38 -21.07 -9.09
CA ALA A 656 10.30 -20.49 -8.27
C ALA A 656 8.91 -20.72 -8.87
N ASN A 657 7.87 -20.57 -8.06
CA ASN A 657 6.49 -20.63 -8.56
C ASN A 657 6.10 -19.27 -9.14
N ARG A 658 5.94 -19.22 -10.46
CA ARG A 658 5.49 -18.04 -11.18
C ARG A 658 3.99 -17.83 -10.98
N VAL A 659 3.59 -16.63 -10.57
CA VAL A 659 2.19 -16.21 -10.46
C VAL A 659 1.85 -15.27 -11.61
N MET A 660 0.89 -15.66 -12.45
CA MET A 660 0.44 -14.83 -13.57
C MET A 660 -0.51 -13.73 -13.09
N HIS A 661 -0.30 -12.49 -13.54
CA HIS A 661 -1.22 -11.38 -13.25
C HIS A 661 -2.63 -11.68 -13.78
N ALA A 662 -3.66 -11.37 -12.99
CA ALA A 662 -5.07 -11.50 -13.37
C ALA A 662 -5.42 -10.73 -14.67
N ASP A 663 -4.69 -9.66 -15.00
CA ASP A 663 -4.89 -8.89 -16.24
C ASP A 663 -4.42 -9.63 -17.50
N GLN A 664 -3.48 -10.56 -17.40
CA GLN A 664 -3.05 -11.40 -18.53
C GLN A 664 -4.00 -12.58 -18.79
N GLN A 665 -4.75 -13.04 -17.79
CA GLN A 665 -5.83 -14.02 -18.02
C GLN A 665 -6.94 -13.46 -18.92
N ARG A 666 -7.21 -12.15 -18.84
CA ARG A 666 -8.20 -11.48 -19.72
C ARG A 666 -7.73 -11.32 -21.16
N SER A 667 -6.42 -11.17 -21.41
CA SER A 667 -5.89 -11.06 -22.77
C SER A 667 -5.77 -12.44 -23.45
N GLN A 668 -5.40 -13.49 -22.71
CA GLN A 668 -5.38 -14.86 -23.23
C GLN A 668 -6.77 -15.43 -23.51
N ASN A 669 -7.78 -15.10 -22.69
CA ASN A 669 -9.17 -15.48 -22.97
C ASN A 669 -9.78 -14.75 -24.18
N LYS A 670 -9.18 -13.63 -24.63
CA LYS A 670 -9.57 -12.97 -25.90
C LYS A 670 -8.85 -13.54 -27.12
N SER A 671 -7.64 -14.08 -26.98
CA SER A 671 -6.91 -14.70 -28.09
C SER A 671 -7.29 -16.18 -28.34
N GLY A 672 -8.01 -16.82 -27.42
CA GLY A 672 -8.47 -18.22 -27.56
C GLY A 672 -9.74 -18.44 -28.40
N ASN A 673 -10.40 -17.38 -28.89
CA ASN A 673 -11.72 -17.48 -29.57
C ASN A 673 -11.72 -17.09 -31.05
N PHE A 674 -10.58 -17.16 -31.74
CA PHE A 674 -10.52 -17.13 -33.19
C PHE A 674 -10.02 -18.47 -33.73
N ASN A 675 -10.92 -19.45 -33.78
CA ASN A 675 -10.76 -20.58 -34.68
C ASN A 675 -11.88 -20.56 -35.74
N SER A 676 -11.39 -20.41 -36.97
CA SER A 676 -12.02 -20.54 -38.28
C SER A 676 -13.31 -21.36 -38.38
N SER A 677 -14.37 -20.72 -38.87
CA SER A 677 -15.37 -21.38 -39.69
C SER A 677 -16.03 -20.38 -40.65
N GLN A 678 -15.43 -20.21 -41.84
CA GLN A 678 -16.18 -19.79 -43.02
C GLN A 678 -16.94 -21.01 -43.56
N PRO A 679 -18.20 -20.84 -43.97
CA PRO A 679 -18.72 -21.59 -45.10
C PRO A 679 -18.97 -20.64 -46.28
N ALA A 680 -18.71 -21.19 -47.46
CA ALA A 680 -18.92 -20.57 -48.75
C ALA A 680 -20.40 -20.24 -49.03
N ARG A 681 -20.70 -18.98 -49.31
CA ARG A 681 -21.28 -18.45 -50.57
C ARG A 681 -21.65 -16.99 -50.41
#